data_AF-A0A7K3MAP5-F1
#
_entry.id   AF-A0A7K3MAP5-F1
#
_cell.length_a   1.000
_cell.length_b   1.000
_cell.length_c   1.000
_cell.angle_alpha   90.00
_cell.angle_beta   90.00
_cell.angle_gamma   90.00
#
_symmetry.space_group_name_H-M   'P 1'
#
loop_
_entity.id
_entity.type
_entity.pdbx_description
1 polymer ?
#
loop_
_entity_poly.entity_id
_entity_poly.type
_entity_poly.pdbx_seq_one_letter_code
_entity_poly.pdbx_strand_id
1 'polypeptide(L)'
;MEAMWLSRNVWQPESPIDQLDVVIAGDTAFGENYQEKRAAQGQSNILTSHGYDHGFTLVDPLLREADLVIANLETPLTSRRSSPFEGQRPWLHYSDPTLAPRHLAAHNILAVMLANDHVFDFAEAGLTDTLKALDTRGITAIGAGANSNEAHAPLRVRATVGDGHESRDVRFSIFNAFNGGRRFRDELNVYADKNKPGLAGLQLGKLERQIARIKEANPSEFVIISPHWRGDYQWRSVKQAEAAVRLMDAGADLIVGTGSHMMQEVERFGGRWVFNGIGNFVLNSPGAYARKEVPPYSFVIRITATPHRTFLRAYPILSDNRRSDYQPTPVTVDQFEEIRQTLKARTNAPDAFSQELIPEHDNHGWHFKLELHPASDGDTTSPAEPAVVGAPERAGVPAEAPVLSQVDPAHLNSEILAFEARRRGMPVHWLAKNFFITQAGGAGLAYWITNTHRTGVAATMAAARKDVGRLLLADAGLPVADGRGFEPTLEEAARDYAMSLGDAVVKPVDGRKGRGITVGVHTPEEFQRAWRLASAEEPTAVLVERRFPGTDARFLVVGDRCVSVIKRVPPSVVGNGRDTVQQLIDNKNRSRARNPHASKYVIAVNPHRVDYIRQQGFDIDDVPPDGVVVELDLKASLSDGADSVDITDDVHPTFRTAAIQATLAFPGLDVAGVDIMAGDFASSADDANCVIIEMNSCPAIGAQHFPMVGQRRDVAAAVFDLHLKGDDAEKASHRPGPGAATLGAERWAGPDADAKPRAIDVEPGTYFDPSTHLIALELIRRGIGLTWINPSFFVADVDGARMGYWSTASHATGRAGVRAANRRDLSRAALATSDLPVAEGGVFRRHTGQAEAAELVNSLGASVVATTEVQGDHARVVPISSPAEFDEAWRTVAEATERVVVIYQQSAGATAEFLVVGSECLAAHADDGADLTERVDPGFRRVAEAAVAALPGLDVAKVIIESEDFTLPPAETTYVVGDVLGMPDISPYHFPVSGPARDVAGAIVDLHLSRLGDEGSMKPPNSLNGL
;
A
#
# COMPACT_ATOMS: atom_id res chain seq x y z
N MET A 1 1.38 59.24 -19.24
CA MET A 1 0.88 57.93 -18.79
C MET A 1 -0.50 57.75 -19.38
N GLU A 2 -0.51 57.54 -20.70
CA GLU A 2 -1.70 57.16 -21.45
C GLU A 2 -2.01 55.69 -21.17
N ALA A 3 -3.29 55.36 -21.21
CA ALA A 3 -3.86 54.22 -20.51
C ALA A 3 -3.60 52.87 -21.23
N MET A 4 -2.72 52.06 -20.63
CA MET A 4 -2.53 50.64 -20.93
C MET A 4 -3.85 49.87 -20.67
N TRP A 5 -4.31 49.08 -21.65
CA TRP A 5 -5.54 48.29 -21.53
C TRP A 5 -5.29 46.91 -20.93
N LEU A 6 -5.44 46.79 -19.61
CA LEU A 6 -5.74 45.53 -18.93
C LEU A 6 -7.25 45.28 -19.02
N SER A 7 -7.71 44.31 -19.82
CA SER A 7 -9.05 43.75 -19.62
C SER A 7 -8.97 42.74 -18.47
N ARG A 8 -10.01 42.58 -17.64
CA ARG A 8 -10.02 41.98 -16.27
C ARG A 8 -9.03 40.85 -15.90
N ASN A 9 -8.47 40.07 -16.84
CA ASN A 9 -7.39 39.08 -16.62
C ASN A 9 -6.45 38.93 -17.84
N VAL A 10 -6.24 39.97 -18.65
CA VAL A 10 -5.37 39.94 -19.84
C VAL A 10 -4.41 41.12 -19.82
N TRP A 11 -3.11 40.84 -19.83
CA TRP A 11 -2.06 41.82 -20.04
C TRP A 11 -1.48 41.68 -21.44
N GLN A 12 -1.29 42.81 -22.13
CA GLN A 12 -0.65 42.88 -23.44
C GLN A 12 0.02 44.26 -23.63
N PRO A 13 1.18 44.33 -24.29
CA PRO A 13 1.80 45.60 -24.63
C PRO A 13 0.99 46.30 -25.75
N GLU A 14 1.10 47.62 -25.84
CA GLU A 14 0.38 48.42 -26.86
C GLU A 14 0.96 48.25 -28.27
N SER A 15 2.19 47.75 -28.38
CA SER A 15 2.91 47.53 -29.63
C SER A 15 3.82 46.30 -29.50
N PRO A 16 4.30 45.73 -30.62
CA PRO A 16 5.31 44.69 -30.58
C PRO A 16 6.55 45.14 -29.79
N ILE A 17 7.18 44.22 -29.08
CA ILE A 17 8.36 44.45 -28.22
C ILE A 17 9.52 43.54 -28.63
N ASP A 18 10.76 43.91 -28.33
CA ASP A 18 11.92 43.12 -28.75
C ASP A 18 12.02 41.77 -28.00
N GLN A 19 11.66 41.80 -26.71
CA GLN A 19 11.51 40.63 -25.85
C GLN A 19 10.41 40.92 -24.82
N LEU A 20 9.83 39.87 -24.26
CA LEU A 20 8.87 39.93 -23.17
C LEU A 20 9.51 39.41 -21.88
N ASP A 21 9.50 40.20 -20.82
CA ASP A 21 10.00 39.85 -19.49
C ASP A 21 8.88 39.88 -18.44
N VAL A 22 8.55 38.71 -17.89
CA VAL A 22 7.56 38.55 -16.81
C VAL A 22 8.26 38.06 -15.54
N VAL A 23 8.12 38.81 -14.45
CA VAL A 23 8.67 38.44 -13.14
C VAL A 23 7.56 37.88 -12.24
N ILE A 24 7.83 36.75 -11.60
CA ILE A 24 7.02 36.16 -10.54
C ILE A 24 7.81 36.24 -9.23
N ALA A 25 7.28 36.99 -8.28
CA ALA A 25 7.82 37.18 -6.95
C ALA A 25 7.00 36.41 -5.90
N GLY A 26 7.70 35.99 -4.85
CA GLY A 26 7.14 35.22 -3.74
C GLY A 26 6.24 36.01 -2.80
N ASP A 27 6.12 35.51 -1.57
CA ASP A 27 5.19 36.01 -0.56
C ASP A 27 5.49 37.49 -0.23
N THR A 28 4.48 38.34 -0.36
CA THR A 28 4.58 39.79 -0.28
C THR A 28 3.50 40.34 0.64
N ALA A 29 3.89 41.05 1.69
CA ALA A 29 3.02 41.86 2.53
C ALA A 29 3.82 42.95 3.26
N PHE A 30 3.28 44.17 3.31
CA PHE A 30 3.90 45.29 4.04
C PHE A 30 3.85 45.13 5.56
N GLY A 31 2.92 44.28 6.05
CA GLY A 31 2.94 43.77 7.42
C GLY A 31 2.54 44.79 8.48
N GLU A 32 1.60 45.69 8.19
CA GLU A 32 1.09 46.71 9.12
C GLU A 32 0.69 46.08 10.46
N ASN A 33 0.01 44.94 10.43
CA ASN A 33 -0.29 44.13 11.61
C ASN A 33 0.97 43.76 12.44
N TYR A 34 2.06 43.33 11.80
CA TYR A 34 3.33 43.03 12.47
C TYR A 34 4.01 44.30 12.99
N GLN A 35 4.02 45.36 12.20
CA GLN A 35 4.75 46.58 12.51
C GLN A 35 4.07 47.41 13.60
N GLU A 36 2.74 47.43 13.63
CA GLU A 36 1.94 47.99 14.73
C GLU A 36 2.18 47.21 16.03
N LYS A 37 2.20 45.87 15.97
CA LYS A 37 2.52 45.02 17.13
C LYS A 37 3.94 45.25 17.65
N ARG A 38 4.92 45.41 16.75
CA ARG A 38 6.31 45.76 17.12
C ARG A 38 6.39 47.13 17.78
N ALA A 39 5.71 48.14 17.23
CA ALA A 39 5.64 49.47 17.83
C ALA A 39 5.04 49.43 19.24
N ALA A 40 3.95 48.67 19.44
CA ALA A 40 3.34 48.48 20.75
C ALA A 40 4.27 47.80 21.77
N GLN A 41 5.27 47.05 21.30
CA GLN A 41 6.31 46.41 22.11
C GLN A 41 7.57 47.30 22.26
N GLY A 42 7.53 48.56 21.84
CA GLY A 42 8.65 49.49 21.91
C GLY A 42 9.75 49.24 20.87
N GLN A 43 9.49 48.42 19.86
CA GLN A 43 10.43 48.17 18.76
C GLN A 43 10.17 49.14 17.59
N SER A 44 11.18 49.35 16.73
CA SER A 44 11.03 50.17 15.52
C SER A 44 10.02 49.57 14.56
N ASN A 45 9.10 50.40 14.06
CA ASN A 45 8.19 50.09 12.97
C ASN A 45 8.86 50.51 11.66
N ILE A 46 9.16 49.54 10.80
CA ILE A 46 9.94 49.77 9.57
C ILE A 46 9.20 50.66 8.57
N LEU A 47 7.86 50.57 8.51
CA LEU A 47 7.06 51.39 7.59
C LEU A 47 7.11 52.86 7.99
N THR A 48 7.23 53.16 9.29
CA THR A 48 7.37 54.54 9.78
C THR A 48 8.81 55.06 9.73
N SER A 49 9.79 54.19 9.96
CA SER A 49 11.21 54.59 10.04
C SER A 49 11.90 54.65 8.68
N HIS A 50 11.53 53.76 7.75
CA HIS A 50 12.16 53.62 6.43
C HIS A 50 11.18 53.84 5.27
N GLY A 51 9.88 53.64 5.49
CA GLY A 51 8.85 53.76 4.44
C GLY A 51 8.52 52.43 3.76
N TYR A 52 7.52 52.46 2.89
CA TYR A 52 7.04 51.27 2.16
C TYR A 52 8.02 50.79 1.08
N ASP A 53 8.82 51.71 0.53
CA ASP A 53 9.76 51.40 -0.56
C ASP A 53 11.02 50.65 -0.06
N HIS A 54 11.26 50.62 1.25
CA HIS A 54 12.48 50.07 1.86
C HIS A 54 12.79 48.66 1.38
N GLY A 55 11.79 47.77 1.43
CA GLY A 55 11.94 46.37 1.03
C GLY A 55 12.16 46.16 -0.47
N PHE A 56 11.98 47.17 -1.32
CA PHE A 56 12.24 47.05 -2.75
C PHE A 56 13.62 47.54 -3.15
N THR A 57 14.30 48.32 -2.31
CA THR A 57 15.53 49.06 -2.64
C THR A 57 16.57 48.26 -3.44
N LEU A 58 16.89 47.03 -3.01
CA LEU A 58 17.94 46.21 -3.62
C LEU A 58 17.49 45.39 -4.84
N VAL A 59 16.18 45.26 -5.03
CA VAL A 59 15.57 44.43 -6.09
C VAL A 59 14.79 45.26 -7.12
N ASP A 60 14.58 46.56 -6.86
CA ASP A 60 13.88 47.51 -7.74
C ASP A 60 14.43 47.54 -9.17
N PRO A 61 15.75 47.47 -9.42
CA PRO A 61 16.27 47.36 -10.79
C PRO A 61 15.72 46.16 -11.55
N LEU A 62 15.69 44.97 -10.92
CA LEU A 62 15.16 43.74 -11.52
C LEU A 62 13.65 43.87 -11.83
N LEU A 63 12.91 44.57 -10.97
CA LEU A 63 11.47 44.76 -11.13
C LEU A 63 11.11 45.77 -12.22
N ARG A 64 11.82 46.89 -12.29
CA ARG A 64 11.54 47.96 -13.27
C ARG A 64 11.96 47.63 -14.69
N GLU A 65 12.93 46.73 -14.84
CA GLU A 65 13.34 46.24 -16.16
C GLU A 65 12.40 45.18 -16.75
N ALA A 66 11.48 44.63 -15.95
CA ALA A 66 10.48 43.69 -16.45
C ALA A 66 9.30 44.43 -17.10
N ASP A 67 8.61 43.79 -18.03
CA ASP A 67 7.38 44.34 -18.61
C ASP A 67 6.18 44.18 -17.66
N LEU A 68 6.20 43.10 -16.86
CA LEU A 68 5.15 42.78 -15.89
C LEU A 68 5.74 42.07 -14.67
N VAL A 69 5.48 42.59 -13.47
CA VAL A 69 5.75 41.89 -12.20
C VAL A 69 4.46 41.39 -11.57
N ILE A 70 4.49 40.13 -11.15
CA ILE A 70 3.42 39.41 -10.47
C ILE A 70 3.92 39.00 -9.08
N ALA A 71 3.20 39.35 -8.01
CA ALA A 71 3.59 38.98 -6.64
C ALA A 71 2.51 38.15 -5.92
N ASN A 72 2.90 37.22 -5.05
CA ASN A 72 1.95 36.60 -4.12
C ASN A 72 1.60 37.57 -3.00
N LEU A 73 0.46 38.26 -3.10
CA LEU A 73 0.03 39.24 -2.10
C LEU A 73 -0.65 38.52 -0.94
N GLU A 74 0.09 38.28 0.14
CA GLU A 74 -0.31 37.45 1.27
C GLU A 74 -0.92 38.27 2.42
N THR A 75 -1.82 39.18 2.05
CA THR A 75 -2.49 40.10 2.98
C THR A 75 -3.75 40.68 2.33
N PRO A 76 -4.85 40.87 3.07
CA PRO A 76 -5.97 41.68 2.59
C PRO A 76 -5.61 43.17 2.66
N LEU A 77 -6.06 43.92 1.65
CA LEU A 77 -5.95 45.37 1.64
C LEU A 77 -7.24 45.96 2.21
N THR A 78 -7.24 46.31 3.50
CA THR A 78 -8.45 46.77 4.19
C THR A 78 -8.15 47.72 5.35
N SER A 79 -9.03 48.70 5.54
CA SER A 79 -9.04 49.59 6.71
C SER A 79 -9.78 48.97 7.91
N ARG A 80 -10.36 47.78 7.75
CA ARG A 80 -11.01 47.05 8.83
C ARG A 80 -9.97 46.61 9.87
N ARG A 81 -10.38 46.64 11.13
CA ARG A 81 -9.54 46.22 12.28
C ARG A 81 -10.20 45.16 13.16
N SER A 82 -11.43 44.78 12.85
CA SER A 82 -12.11 43.63 13.46
C SER A 82 -12.34 42.57 12.38
N SER A 83 -11.87 41.36 12.65
CA SER A 83 -12.01 40.21 11.75
C SER A 83 -13.02 39.22 12.34
N PRO A 84 -13.89 38.60 11.52
CA PRO A 84 -14.74 37.51 11.99
C PRO A 84 -13.95 36.25 12.41
N PHE A 85 -12.66 36.18 12.07
CA PHE A 85 -11.77 35.08 12.42
C PHE A 85 -10.88 35.38 13.63
N GLU A 86 -11.18 36.46 14.36
CA GLU A 86 -10.52 36.78 15.61
C GLU A 86 -10.73 35.64 16.63
N GLY A 87 -9.64 35.20 17.27
CA GLY A 87 -9.62 34.01 18.12
C GLY A 87 -9.65 32.67 17.36
N GLN A 88 -10.04 32.64 16.08
CA GLN A 88 -10.05 31.41 15.26
C GLN A 88 -8.72 31.20 14.52
N ARG A 89 -8.12 32.27 13.99
CA ARG A 89 -6.81 32.26 13.33
C ARG A 89 -5.74 32.89 14.24
N PRO A 90 -4.53 32.28 14.32
CA PRO A 90 -3.47 32.78 15.20
C PRO A 90 -2.85 34.09 14.73
N TRP A 91 -2.92 34.37 13.42
CA TRP A 91 -2.31 35.53 12.78
C TRP A 91 -3.29 36.10 11.78
N LEU A 92 -3.76 37.31 12.02
CA LEU A 92 -4.61 38.06 11.09
C LEU A 92 -3.78 39.16 10.44
N HIS A 93 -3.75 39.18 9.12
CA HIS A 93 -2.97 40.11 8.33
C HIS A 93 -3.88 41.21 7.79
N TYR A 94 -3.33 42.40 7.65
CA TYR A 94 -3.94 43.49 6.90
C TYR A 94 -2.86 44.45 6.45
N SER A 95 -3.12 45.07 5.31
CA SER A 95 -2.32 46.18 4.79
C SER A 95 -3.20 47.36 4.39
N ASP A 96 -2.60 48.54 4.34
CA ASP A 96 -3.29 49.79 4.03
C ASP A 96 -3.85 49.75 2.60
N PRO A 97 -5.17 49.93 2.41
CA PRO A 97 -5.80 49.80 1.10
C PRO A 97 -5.47 50.93 0.12
N THR A 98 -4.76 51.97 0.56
CA THR A 98 -4.35 53.10 -0.27
C THR A 98 -2.86 53.10 -0.55
N LEU A 99 -2.04 52.86 0.49
CA LEU A 99 -0.58 52.91 0.40
C LEU A 99 -0.02 51.63 -0.21
N ALA A 100 -0.45 50.45 0.23
CA ALA A 100 0.07 49.19 -0.30
C ALA A 100 -0.04 49.09 -1.83
N PRO A 101 -1.22 49.27 -2.47
CA PRO A 101 -1.31 49.16 -3.93
C PRO A 101 -0.61 50.32 -4.65
N ARG A 102 -0.44 51.49 -4.01
CA ARG A 102 0.38 52.58 -4.57
C ARG A 102 1.85 52.16 -4.69
N HIS A 103 2.40 51.55 -3.65
CA HIS A 103 3.80 51.16 -3.60
C HIS A 103 4.07 49.90 -4.43
N LEU A 104 3.14 48.93 -4.49
CA LEU A 104 3.22 47.83 -5.45
C LEU A 104 3.35 48.34 -6.89
N ALA A 105 2.45 49.25 -7.31
CA ALA A 105 2.49 49.83 -8.65
C ALA A 105 3.76 50.66 -8.92
N ALA A 106 4.30 51.36 -7.91
CA ALA A 106 5.54 52.13 -8.03
C ALA A 106 6.77 51.24 -8.36
N HIS A 107 6.69 49.95 -8.03
CA HIS A 107 7.71 48.94 -8.28
C HIS A 107 7.29 47.94 -9.37
N ASN A 108 6.43 48.36 -10.30
CA ASN A 108 5.99 47.59 -11.47
C ASN A 108 5.21 46.29 -11.15
N ILE A 109 4.71 46.14 -9.92
CA ILE A 109 3.82 45.03 -9.54
C ILE A 109 2.41 45.40 -9.99
N LEU A 110 2.11 45.03 -11.24
CA LEU A 110 0.85 45.30 -11.93
C LEU A 110 -0.11 44.10 -11.92
N ALA A 111 0.31 42.97 -11.35
CA ALA A 111 -0.58 41.85 -11.03
C ALA A 111 -0.23 41.19 -9.69
N VAL A 112 -1.22 40.61 -9.03
CA VAL A 112 -1.05 39.89 -7.76
C VAL A 112 -1.84 38.58 -7.72
N MET A 113 -1.27 37.61 -7.03
CA MET A 113 -1.87 36.31 -6.73
C MET A 113 -2.50 36.37 -5.35
N LEU A 114 -3.78 36.01 -5.28
CA LEU A 114 -4.62 36.16 -4.09
C LEU A 114 -5.10 34.83 -3.49
N ALA A 115 -4.95 33.71 -4.20
CA ALA A 115 -5.24 32.38 -3.66
C ALA A 115 -4.13 31.97 -2.69
N ASN A 116 -4.18 32.49 -1.48
CA ASN A 116 -3.29 32.14 -0.38
C ASN A 116 -4.08 32.10 0.94
N ASP A 117 -3.41 31.82 2.04
CA ASP A 117 -4.08 31.56 3.32
C ASP A 117 -4.44 32.82 4.12
N HIS A 118 -4.01 34.01 3.68
CA HIS A 118 -4.16 35.28 4.40
C HIS A 118 -5.07 36.32 3.73
N VAL A 119 -5.26 36.31 2.41
CA VAL A 119 -6.12 37.31 1.73
C VAL A 119 -7.57 37.27 2.23
N PHE A 120 -8.03 36.14 2.75
CA PHE A 120 -9.38 36.00 3.30
C PHE A 120 -9.49 36.35 4.79
N ASP A 121 -8.47 36.96 5.43
CA ASP A 121 -8.43 37.19 6.88
C ASP A 121 -9.55 38.08 7.43
N PHE A 122 -10.19 38.87 6.57
CA PHE A 122 -11.36 39.70 6.92
C PHE A 122 -12.63 39.24 6.17
N ALA A 123 -12.67 37.94 5.84
CA ALA A 123 -13.73 37.27 5.09
C ALA A 123 -14.07 37.98 3.77
N GLU A 124 -15.31 37.80 3.29
CA GLU A 124 -15.79 38.36 2.01
C GLU A 124 -15.66 39.88 1.93
N ALA A 125 -15.85 40.57 3.05
CA ALA A 125 -15.75 42.02 3.12
C ALA A 125 -14.31 42.51 2.92
N GLY A 126 -13.33 41.85 3.55
CA GLY A 126 -11.91 42.13 3.35
C GLY A 126 -11.43 41.81 1.95
N LEU A 127 -11.86 40.67 1.38
CA LEU A 127 -11.56 40.33 -0.01
C LEU A 127 -12.14 41.37 -0.98
N THR A 128 -13.37 41.82 -0.74
CA THR A 128 -14.02 42.85 -1.57
C THR A 128 -13.27 44.19 -1.49
N ASP A 129 -12.87 44.61 -0.29
CA ASP A 129 -12.03 45.80 -0.11
C ASP A 129 -10.70 45.65 -0.88
N THR A 130 -10.10 44.46 -0.82
CA THR A 130 -8.84 44.13 -1.51
C THR A 130 -8.98 44.25 -3.02
N LEU A 131 -9.98 43.59 -3.62
CA LEU A 131 -10.22 43.64 -5.06
C LEU A 131 -10.47 45.08 -5.54
N LYS A 132 -11.22 45.87 -4.76
CA LYS A 132 -11.46 47.29 -5.07
C LYS A 132 -10.21 48.16 -4.96
N ALA A 133 -9.37 47.92 -3.96
CA ALA A 133 -8.12 48.66 -3.75
C ALA A 133 -7.14 48.42 -4.90
N LEU A 134 -7.04 47.18 -5.36
CA LEU A 134 -6.20 46.79 -6.51
C LEU A 134 -6.73 47.40 -7.82
N ASP A 135 -8.04 47.30 -8.06
CA ASP A 135 -8.69 47.86 -9.27
C ASP A 135 -8.50 49.38 -9.38
N THR A 136 -8.54 50.10 -8.25
CA THR A 136 -8.31 51.56 -8.21
C THR A 136 -6.91 51.97 -8.69
N ARG A 137 -5.95 51.05 -8.65
CA ARG A 137 -4.57 51.25 -9.14
C ARG A 137 -4.27 50.49 -10.43
N GLY A 138 -5.27 49.84 -11.03
CA GLY A 138 -5.09 49.03 -12.23
C GLY A 138 -4.23 47.78 -12.00
N ILE A 139 -4.14 47.29 -10.77
CA ILE A 139 -3.41 46.05 -10.45
C ILE A 139 -4.36 44.87 -10.67
N THR A 140 -3.97 43.94 -11.52
CA THR A 140 -4.78 42.75 -11.83
C THR A 140 -4.71 41.73 -10.70
N ALA A 141 -5.85 41.16 -10.30
CA ALA A 141 -5.92 40.14 -9.27
C ALA A 141 -6.29 38.78 -9.88
N ILE A 142 -5.52 37.74 -9.57
CA ILE A 142 -5.87 36.34 -9.90
C ILE A 142 -5.93 35.45 -8.67
N GLY A 143 -6.61 34.31 -8.79
CA GLY A 143 -6.78 33.37 -7.68
C GLY A 143 -7.85 33.77 -6.66
N ALA A 144 -8.55 34.88 -6.88
CA ALA A 144 -9.74 35.25 -6.12
C ALA A 144 -10.70 36.05 -7.01
N GLY A 145 -11.97 36.11 -6.66
CA GLY A 145 -12.97 36.86 -7.43
C GLY A 145 -14.33 36.88 -6.77
N ALA A 146 -15.30 37.52 -7.41
CA ALA A 146 -16.67 37.62 -6.90
C ALA A 146 -17.43 36.28 -6.96
N ASN A 147 -16.91 35.32 -7.71
CA ASN A 147 -17.45 33.97 -7.87
C ASN A 147 -16.37 32.99 -8.35
N SER A 148 -16.71 31.71 -8.40
CA SER A 148 -15.80 30.61 -8.76
C SER A 148 -15.23 30.69 -10.18
N ASN A 149 -15.94 31.35 -11.12
CA ASN A 149 -15.43 31.51 -12.48
C ASN A 149 -14.33 32.57 -12.54
N GLU A 150 -14.55 33.71 -11.86
CA GLU A 150 -13.53 34.76 -11.74
C GLU A 150 -12.31 34.27 -10.95
N ALA A 151 -12.53 33.60 -9.81
CA ALA A 151 -11.44 33.14 -8.96
C ALA A 151 -10.49 32.15 -9.68
N HIS A 152 -11.03 31.22 -10.48
CA HIS A 152 -10.24 30.21 -11.20
C HIS A 152 -9.85 30.64 -12.63
N ALA A 153 -10.02 31.91 -12.98
CA ALA A 153 -9.57 32.44 -14.27
C ALA A 153 -8.05 32.67 -14.24
N PRO A 154 -7.31 32.28 -15.29
CA PRO A 154 -5.88 32.58 -15.38
C PRO A 154 -5.65 34.04 -15.78
N LEU A 155 -4.50 34.59 -15.39
CA LEU A 155 -3.95 35.77 -16.04
C LEU A 155 -3.40 35.35 -17.40
N ARG A 156 -3.82 36.04 -18.46
CA ARG A 156 -3.32 35.82 -19.82
C ARG A 156 -2.36 36.93 -20.20
N VAL A 157 -1.10 36.58 -20.42
CA VAL A 157 -0.09 37.50 -20.93
C VAL A 157 0.04 37.25 -22.43
N ARG A 158 -0.09 38.29 -23.25
CA ARG A 158 0.00 38.19 -24.71
C ARG A 158 0.94 39.25 -25.24
N ALA A 159 1.88 38.90 -26.09
CA ALA A 159 2.74 39.86 -26.76
C ALA A 159 3.16 39.32 -28.13
N THR A 160 3.42 40.22 -29.07
CA THR A 160 4.18 39.88 -30.27
C THR A 160 5.62 40.34 -30.02
N VAL A 161 6.55 39.39 -29.98
CA VAL A 161 7.98 39.68 -29.75
C VAL A 161 8.74 39.60 -31.07
N GLY A 162 9.60 40.58 -31.40
CA GLY A 162 10.28 40.64 -32.69
C GLY A 162 11.56 41.46 -32.68
N ASP A 163 12.59 41.04 -33.43
CA ASP A 163 13.91 41.72 -33.50
C ASP A 163 14.12 42.54 -34.79
N GLY A 164 13.03 42.78 -35.53
CA GLY A 164 13.04 43.42 -36.85
C GLY A 164 13.29 42.47 -38.02
N HIS A 165 13.67 41.21 -37.77
CA HIS A 165 13.83 40.18 -38.80
C HIS A 165 12.82 39.05 -38.62
N GLU A 166 12.65 38.55 -37.39
CA GLU A 166 11.68 37.52 -37.03
C GLU A 166 10.71 38.05 -35.96
N SER A 167 9.50 37.49 -35.93
CA SER A 167 8.50 37.82 -34.91
C SER A 167 7.71 36.60 -34.48
N ARG A 168 7.36 36.52 -33.20
CA ARG A 168 6.60 35.41 -32.60
C ARG A 168 5.50 35.94 -31.68
N ASP A 169 4.30 35.41 -31.82
CA ASP A 169 3.23 35.63 -30.85
C ASP A 169 3.45 34.74 -29.63
N VAL A 170 3.58 35.37 -28.45
CA VAL A 170 3.79 34.72 -27.16
C VAL A 170 2.50 34.80 -26.36
N ARG A 171 2.11 33.67 -25.75
CA ARG A 171 0.93 33.57 -24.88
C ARG A 171 1.26 32.78 -23.64
N PHE A 172 1.10 33.40 -22.47
CA PHE A 172 1.18 32.73 -21.18
C PHE A 172 -0.18 32.70 -20.49
N SER A 173 -0.54 31.57 -19.91
CA SER A 173 -1.71 31.41 -19.04
C SER A 173 -1.25 31.05 -17.63
N ILE A 174 -1.42 31.98 -16.68
CA ILE A 174 -0.91 31.87 -15.31
C ILE A 174 -2.08 31.64 -14.35
N PHE A 175 -2.13 30.45 -13.75
CA PHE A 175 -3.15 30.09 -12.76
C PHE A 175 -2.62 30.25 -11.34
N ASN A 176 -3.47 30.70 -10.42
CA ASN A 176 -3.17 30.71 -8.99
C ASN A 176 -4.26 29.96 -8.23
N ALA A 177 -3.86 29.08 -7.30
CA ALA A 177 -4.77 28.22 -6.56
C ALA A 177 -4.23 27.89 -5.16
N PHE A 178 -5.13 27.77 -4.18
CA PHE A 178 -4.77 27.62 -2.77
C PHE A 178 -5.07 26.23 -2.22
N ASN A 179 -4.05 25.59 -1.61
CA ASN A 179 -4.18 24.31 -0.92
C ASN A 179 -4.44 24.46 0.59
N GLY A 180 -5.61 24.99 0.96
CA GLY A 180 -6.03 25.22 2.34
C GLY A 180 -6.58 23.99 3.08
N GLY A 181 -6.91 22.90 2.39
CA GLY A 181 -7.49 21.70 3.01
C GLY A 181 -8.91 21.93 3.56
N ARG A 182 -9.33 21.11 4.54
CA ARG A 182 -10.70 21.13 5.08
C ARG A 182 -11.00 22.37 5.92
N ARG A 183 -10.10 22.78 6.81
CA ARG A 183 -10.31 23.96 7.68
C ARG A 183 -10.66 25.21 6.88
N PHE A 184 -9.94 25.49 5.81
CA PHE A 184 -10.22 26.65 4.96
C PHE A 184 -11.50 26.51 4.13
N ARG A 185 -11.89 25.28 3.78
CA ARG A 185 -13.12 25.01 3.03
C ARG A 185 -14.37 25.04 3.89
N ASP A 186 -14.33 24.32 5.00
CA ASP A 186 -15.52 23.91 5.75
C ASP A 186 -15.75 24.83 6.96
N GLU A 187 -14.68 25.32 7.60
CA GLU A 187 -14.78 26.18 8.80
C GLU A 187 -14.70 27.66 8.43
N LEU A 188 -13.63 28.06 7.72
CA LEU A 188 -13.41 29.45 7.34
C LEU A 188 -14.15 29.84 6.06
N ASN A 189 -14.63 28.83 5.31
CA ASN A 189 -15.39 29.00 4.08
C ASN A 189 -14.74 30.02 3.13
N VAL A 190 -13.45 29.85 2.81
CA VAL A 190 -12.69 30.86 2.05
C VAL A 190 -12.84 30.75 0.54
N TYR A 191 -13.30 29.60 0.04
CA TYR A 191 -13.32 29.32 -1.39
C TYR A 191 -14.54 29.92 -2.09
N ALA A 192 -14.34 30.40 -3.32
CA ALA A 192 -15.42 30.95 -4.13
C ALA A 192 -16.36 29.85 -4.65
N ASP A 193 -17.66 30.13 -4.62
CA ASP A 193 -18.70 29.32 -5.26
C ASP A 193 -19.40 30.11 -6.38
N LYS A 194 -20.53 29.60 -6.91
CA LYS A 194 -21.25 30.25 -8.00
C LYS A 194 -21.71 31.68 -7.68
N ASN A 195 -22.08 31.95 -6.42
CA ASN A 195 -22.72 33.19 -5.99
C ASN A 195 -21.95 33.91 -4.87
N LYS A 196 -20.79 33.38 -4.47
CA LYS A 196 -20.03 33.86 -3.33
C LYS A 196 -18.60 34.25 -3.70
N PRO A 197 -18.14 35.44 -3.29
CA PRO A 197 -16.74 35.83 -3.40
C PRO A 197 -15.82 34.91 -2.60
N GLY A 198 -14.63 34.66 -3.13
CA GLY A 198 -13.65 33.83 -2.44
C GLY A 198 -12.42 33.52 -3.27
N LEU A 199 -11.62 32.61 -2.74
CA LEU A 199 -10.36 32.16 -3.31
C LEU A 199 -10.56 30.97 -4.26
N ALA A 200 -9.63 30.80 -5.20
CA ALA A 200 -9.52 29.59 -6.01
C ALA A 200 -8.92 28.47 -5.16
N GLY A 201 -9.66 27.38 -4.97
CA GLY A 201 -9.12 26.19 -4.33
C GLY A 201 -8.29 25.37 -5.31
N LEU A 202 -7.28 24.66 -4.81
CA LEU A 202 -6.54 23.67 -5.60
C LEU A 202 -7.42 22.45 -5.91
N GLN A 203 -8.32 22.61 -6.88
CA GLN A 203 -9.20 21.57 -7.38
C GLN A 203 -8.52 20.92 -8.58
N LEU A 204 -7.64 19.93 -8.34
CA LEU A 204 -6.80 19.31 -9.37
C LEU A 204 -7.61 18.93 -10.62
N GLY A 205 -8.72 18.20 -10.47
CA GLY A 205 -9.57 17.84 -11.60
C GLY A 205 -10.14 19.01 -12.41
N LYS A 206 -10.38 20.17 -11.79
CA LYS A 206 -10.85 21.38 -12.50
C LYS A 206 -9.69 22.03 -13.27
N LEU A 207 -8.53 22.16 -12.65
CA LEU A 207 -7.33 22.72 -13.28
C LEU A 207 -6.86 21.84 -14.43
N GLU A 208 -6.79 20.52 -14.25
CA GLU A 208 -6.42 19.55 -15.29
C GLU A 208 -7.27 19.75 -16.56
N ARG A 209 -8.60 19.87 -16.41
CA ARG A 209 -9.51 20.15 -17.53
C ARG A 209 -9.32 21.54 -18.15
N GLN A 210 -8.95 22.55 -17.37
CA GLN A 210 -8.70 23.90 -17.89
C GLN A 210 -7.40 23.93 -18.69
N ILE A 211 -6.35 23.30 -18.18
CA ILE A 211 -5.03 23.20 -18.84
C ILE A 211 -5.19 22.42 -20.15
N ALA A 212 -5.81 21.24 -20.11
CA ALA A 212 -6.03 20.42 -21.30
C ALA A 212 -6.80 21.19 -22.39
N ARG A 213 -7.85 21.95 -22.03
CA ARG A 213 -8.60 22.78 -22.99
C ARG A 213 -7.76 23.91 -23.59
N ILE A 214 -6.87 24.52 -22.81
CA ILE A 214 -5.97 25.57 -23.33
C ILE A 214 -4.99 24.94 -24.32
N LYS A 215 -4.37 23.81 -23.95
CA LYS A 215 -3.43 23.11 -24.81
C LYS A 215 -4.08 22.55 -26.08
N GLU A 216 -5.30 22.02 -25.99
CA GLU A 216 -6.08 21.59 -27.16
C GLU A 216 -6.40 22.75 -28.11
N ALA A 217 -6.75 23.92 -27.57
CA ALA A 217 -7.06 25.11 -28.37
C ALA A 217 -5.80 25.78 -28.96
N ASN A 218 -4.69 25.69 -28.25
CA ASN A 218 -3.42 26.30 -28.64
C ASN A 218 -2.23 25.58 -27.97
N PRO A 219 -1.62 24.58 -28.62
CA PRO A 219 -0.53 23.79 -28.04
C PRO A 219 0.67 24.65 -27.61
N SER A 220 0.92 25.76 -28.31
CA SER A 220 2.04 26.67 -28.05
C SER A 220 1.77 27.67 -26.92
N GLU A 221 0.57 27.69 -26.32
CA GLU A 221 0.30 28.53 -25.15
C GLU A 221 1.02 27.96 -23.93
N PHE A 222 1.87 28.77 -23.29
CA PHE A 222 2.68 28.35 -22.14
C PHE A 222 1.87 28.48 -20.85
N VAL A 223 1.63 27.37 -20.16
CA VAL A 223 0.76 27.31 -18.98
C VAL A 223 1.62 27.24 -17.73
N ILE A 224 1.47 28.24 -16.86
CA ILE A 224 2.17 28.35 -15.58
C ILE A 224 1.16 28.15 -14.46
N ILE A 225 1.41 27.22 -13.54
CA ILE A 225 0.60 27.06 -12.33
C ILE A 225 1.38 27.56 -11.13
N SER A 226 0.81 28.51 -10.39
CA SER A 226 1.36 29.05 -9.15
C SER A 226 0.50 28.66 -7.96
N PRO A 227 0.63 27.42 -7.46
CA PRO A 227 -0.09 26.97 -6.28
C PRO A 227 0.50 27.61 -5.00
N HIS A 228 -0.37 28.09 -4.13
CA HIS A 228 0.02 28.46 -2.78
C HIS A 228 -0.13 27.25 -1.87
N TRP A 229 1.02 26.75 -1.42
CA TRP A 229 1.14 25.62 -0.53
C TRP A 229 1.03 26.05 0.93
N ARG A 230 0.87 25.07 1.82
CA ARG A 230 1.02 25.25 3.26
C ARG A 230 2.21 24.40 3.73
N GLY A 231 2.71 24.68 4.92
CA GLY A 231 3.89 23.99 5.46
C GLY A 231 5.05 24.96 5.60
N ASP A 232 4.84 25.98 6.42
CA ASP A 232 5.76 27.09 6.66
C ASP A 232 7.14 26.55 7.05
N TYR A 233 8.18 26.98 6.32
CA TYR A 233 9.58 26.60 6.58
C TYR A 233 9.80 25.07 6.54
N GLN A 234 9.16 24.39 5.58
CA GLN A 234 9.36 22.96 5.33
C GLN A 234 9.75 22.73 3.88
N TRP A 235 10.50 21.66 3.63
CA TRP A 235 10.72 21.09 2.30
C TRP A 235 9.44 20.50 1.72
N ARG A 236 9.44 20.19 0.42
CA ARG A 236 8.20 19.84 -0.28
C ARG A 236 7.61 18.50 0.15
N SER A 237 6.32 18.50 0.48
CA SER A 237 5.62 17.28 0.91
C SER A 237 5.32 16.33 -0.27
N VAL A 238 5.10 15.05 0.01
CA VAL A 238 4.67 14.07 -1.02
C VAL A 238 3.40 14.52 -1.75
N LYS A 239 2.44 15.12 -1.04
CA LYS A 239 1.20 15.63 -1.65
C LYS A 239 1.44 16.80 -2.61
N GLN A 240 2.47 17.62 -2.37
CA GLN A 240 2.86 18.68 -3.29
C GLN A 240 3.44 18.07 -4.57
N ALA A 241 4.32 17.06 -4.45
CA ALA A 241 4.87 16.34 -5.60
C ALA A 241 3.78 15.62 -6.42
N GLU A 242 2.84 14.91 -5.77
CA GLU A 242 1.69 14.27 -6.44
C GLU A 242 0.83 15.28 -7.21
N ALA A 243 0.57 16.45 -6.61
CA ALA A 243 -0.17 17.52 -7.27
C ALA A 243 0.62 18.09 -8.47
N ALA A 244 1.93 18.24 -8.34
CA ALA A 244 2.79 18.75 -9.40
C ALA A 244 2.83 17.81 -10.61
N VAL A 245 3.00 16.50 -10.39
CA VAL A 245 2.96 15.48 -11.45
C VAL A 245 1.64 15.57 -12.22
N ARG A 246 0.51 15.55 -11.52
CA ARG A 246 -0.82 15.62 -12.15
C ARG A 246 -1.04 16.86 -13.00
N LEU A 247 -0.55 18.02 -12.54
CA LEU A 247 -0.67 19.28 -13.28
C LEU A 247 0.26 19.31 -14.50
N MET A 248 1.47 18.76 -14.38
CA MET A 248 2.40 18.59 -15.50
C MET A 248 1.84 17.63 -16.55
N ASP A 249 1.28 16.49 -16.14
CA ASP A 249 0.65 15.52 -17.04
C ASP A 249 -0.55 16.10 -17.78
N ALA A 250 -1.29 17.01 -17.14
CA ALA A 250 -2.39 17.73 -17.80
C ALA A 250 -1.94 18.77 -18.84
N GLY A 251 -0.62 19.04 -18.93
CA GLY A 251 -0.03 19.95 -19.90
C GLY A 251 0.47 21.28 -19.33
N ALA A 252 0.65 21.42 -18.01
CA ALA A 252 1.35 22.59 -17.47
C ALA A 252 2.82 22.60 -17.97
N ASP A 253 3.37 23.76 -18.31
CA ASP A 253 4.77 23.86 -18.78
C ASP A 253 5.73 24.24 -17.64
N LEU A 254 5.22 24.91 -16.60
CA LEU A 254 5.99 25.33 -15.43
C LEU A 254 5.10 25.40 -14.19
N ILE A 255 5.63 24.96 -13.05
CA ILE A 255 5.00 25.20 -11.75
C ILE A 255 5.93 26.08 -10.90
N VAL A 256 5.37 27.13 -10.31
CA VAL A 256 6.08 28.08 -9.42
C VAL A 256 5.29 28.20 -8.12
N GLY A 257 5.58 27.36 -7.13
CA GLY A 257 4.83 27.35 -5.88
C GLY A 257 5.20 28.48 -4.91
N THR A 258 4.27 28.85 -4.03
CA THR A 258 4.42 29.92 -3.00
C THR A 258 3.94 29.43 -1.63
N GLY A 259 4.10 30.22 -0.55
CA GLY A 259 3.57 29.91 0.79
C GLY A 259 4.43 28.99 1.67
N SER A 260 5.57 28.51 1.16
CA SER A 260 6.55 27.76 1.97
C SER A 260 7.40 28.68 2.86
N HIS A 261 7.37 30.00 2.63
CA HIS A 261 8.27 31.02 3.20
C HIS A 261 9.78 30.83 2.97
N MET A 262 10.21 29.75 2.34
CA MET A 262 11.58 29.48 1.91
C MET A 262 11.60 28.86 0.51
N MET A 263 12.73 28.93 -0.19
CA MET A 263 12.91 28.14 -1.41
C MET A 263 12.80 26.64 -1.09
N GLN A 264 12.09 25.88 -1.92
CA GLN A 264 12.00 24.42 -1.82
C GLN A 264 12.74 23.75 -2.99
N GLU A 265 12.62 22.43 -3.09
CA GLU A 265 13.21 21.64 -4.16
C GLU A 265 12.83 22.15 -5.56
N VAL A 266 13.80 22.16 -6.47
CA VAL A 266 13.61 22.38 -7.90
C VAL A 266 13.67 21.04 -8.60
N GLU A 267 12.57 20.60 -9.16
CA GLU A 267 12.38 19.23 -9.65
C GLU A 267 11.96 19.18 -11.11
N ARG A 268 12.15 18.03 -11.74
CA ARG A 268 11.82 17.80 -13.14
C ARG A 268 10.81 16.67 -13.28
N PHE A 269 9.69 16.94 -13.94
CA PHE A 269 8.64 15.96 -14.24
C PHE A 269 8.26 16.03 -15.72
N GLY A 270 8.28 14.90 -16.42
CA GLY A 270 7.95 14.84 -17.86
C GLY A 270 8.73 15.87 -18.68
N GLY A 271 10.05 15.94 -18.46
CA GLY A 271 10.96 16.87 -19.14
C GLY A 271 10.91 18.33 -18.67
N ARG A 272 9.89 18.73 -17.90
CA ARG A 272 9.59 20.12 -17.49
C ARG A 272 9.92 20.37 -16.02
N TRP A 273 10.15 21.63 -15.66
CA TRP A 273 10.65 22.00 -14.35
C TRP A 273 9.56 22.54 -13.40
N VAL A 274 9.71 22.21 -12.12
CA VAL A 274 8.86 22.61 -10.98
C VAL A 274 9.73 23.30 -9.96
N PHE A 275 9.44 24.56 -9.67
CA PHE A 275 9.95 25.25 -8.49
C PHE A 275 8.91 25.07 -7.38
N ASN A 276 9.12 24.09 -6.48
CA ASN A 276 8.08 23.71 -5.51
C ASN A 276 7.66 24.86 -4.60
N GLY A 277 8.59 25.74 -4.24
CA GLY A 277 8.35 26.91 -3.40
C GLY A 277 9.41 27.96 -3.69
N ILE A 278 9.00 29.21 -3.95
CA ILE A 278 9.93 30.33 -4.17
C ILE A 278 10.11 31.21 -2.92
N GLY A 279 9.39 30.93 -1.84
CA GLY A 279 9.56 31.57 -0.53
C GLY A 279 9.11 33.04 -0.47
N ASN A 280 9.63 33.76 0.53
CA ASN A 280 9.31 35.17 0.78
C ASN A 280 9.99 36.12 -0.21
N PHE A 281 9.28 37.17 -0.61
CA PHE A 281 9.83 38.36 -1.27
C PHE A 281 9.83 39.54 -0.28
N VAL A 282 9.03 40.59 -0.52
CA VAL A 282 8.84 41.69 0.44
C VAL A 282 7.78 41.30 1.46
N LEU A 283 8.14 40.40 2.38
CA LEU A 283 7.30 39.98 3.50
C LEU A 283 7.85 40.56 4.80
N ASN A 284 7.27 41.65 5.28
CA ASN A 284 7.77 42.44 6.41
C ASN A 284 7.56 41.81 7.81
N SER A 285 7.65 40.49 7.90
CA SER A 285 7.77 39.74 9.15
C SER A 285 9.25 39.51 9.49
N PRO A 286 9.65 39.30 10.75
CA PRO A 286 11.05 39.01 11.08
C PRO A 286 11.61 37.70 10.49
N GLY A 287 10.79 36.83 9.90
CA GLY A 287 11.18 35.48 9.48
C GLY A 287 11.37 34.50 10.65
N ALA A 288 11.42 33.19 10.36
CA ALA A 288 11.65 32.14 11.36
C ALA A 288 12.78 31.17 10.97
N TYR A 289 13.59 31.48 9.96
CA TYR A 289 14.61 30.60 9.37
C TYR A 289 15.57 30.02 10.41
N ALA A 290 16.25 30.85 11.19
CA ALA A 290 17.19 30.38 12.23
C ALA A 290 16.51 29.53 13.32
N ARG A 291 15.30 29.93 13.74
CA ARG A 291 14.53 29.18 14.75
C ARG A 291 14.05 27.82 14.23
N LYS A 292 13.86 27.70 12.92
CA LYS A 292 13.40 26.50 12.23
C LYS A 292 14.54 25.70 11.61
N GLU A 293 15.78 26.17 11.73
CA GLU A 293 16.98 25.53 11.19
C GLU A 293 16.89 25.24 9.69
N VAL A 294 16.33 26.19 8.93
CA VAL A 294 16.18 26.07 7.46
C VAL A 294 16.93 27.16 6.70
N PRO A 295 17.29 26.93 5.42
CA PRO A 295 17.97 27.91 4.59
C PRO A 295 17.18 29.22 4.45
N PRO A 296 17.82 30.39 4.62
CA PRO A 296 17.17 31.70 4.62
C PRO A 296 17.03 32.31 3.23
N TYR A 297 16.76 31.48 2.24
CA TYR A 297 16.80 31.87 0.84
C TYR A 297 15.43 31.72 0.17
N SER A 298 15.17 32.59 -0.79
CA SER A 298 13.97 32.61 -1.64
C SER A 298 14.40 32.82 -3.10
N PHE A 299 13.47 32.73 -4.04
CA PHE A 299 13.69 33.03 -5.45
C PHE A 299 12.81 34.18 -5.95
N VAL A 300 13.38 34.97 -6.86
CA VAL A 300 12.63 35.80 -7.81
C VAL A 300 12.77 35.18 -9.19
N ILE A 301 11.66 34.84 -9.84
CA ILE A 301 11.65 34.15 -11.13
C ILE A 301 11.39 35.15 -12.24
N ARG A 302 12.29 35.30 -13.23
CA ARG A 302 12.07 36.09 -14.45
C ARG A 302 11.96 35.15 -15.64
N ILE A 303 10.84 35.20 -16.36
CA ILE A 303 10.60 34.46 -17.60
C ILE A 303 10.75 35.43 -18.76
N THR A 304 11.71 35.14 -19.64
CA THR A 304 12.00 35.96 -20.81
C THR A 304 11.60 35.20 -22.08
N ALA A 305 10.80 35.82 -22.93
CA ALA A 305 10.46 35.32 -24.26
C ALA A 305 11.01 36.25 -25.34
N THR A 306 11.74 35.66 -26.28
CA THR A 306 12.34 36.32 -27.45
C THR A 306 11.69 35.74 -28.71
N PRO A 307 12.01 36.25 -29.92
CA PRO A 307 11.47 35.69 -31.17
C PRO A 307 11.79 34.20 -31.34
N HIS A 308 12.96 33.75 -30.86
CA HIS A 308 13.43 32.38 -31.10
C HIS A 308 13.26 31.43 -29.92
N ARG A 309 13.24 31.94 -28.68
CA ARG A 309 13.29 31.11 -27.47
C ARG A 309 12.56 31.71 -26.28
N THR A 310 12.21 30.85 -25.33
CA THR A 310 11.71 31.23 -24.02
C THR A 310 12.64 30.61 -22.98
N PHE A 311 13.05 31.37 -21.98
CA PHE A 311 13.89 30.86 -20.90
C PHE A 311 13.54 31.56 -19.58
N LEU A 312 13.97 30.96 -18.49
CA LEU A 312 13.76 31.42 -17.13
C LEU A 312 15.09 31.75 -16.47
N ARG A 313 15.11 32.79 -15.64
CA ARG A 313 16.17 33.09 -14.69
C ARG A 313 15.59 33.05 -13.27
N ALA A 314 16.16 32.22 -12.40
CA ALA A 314 15.82 32.17 -10.99
C ALA A 314 16.90 32.87 -10.17
N TYR A 315 16.59 34.05 -9.64
CA TYR A 315 17.48 34.87 -8.83
C TYR A 315 17.28 34.54 -7.33
N PRO A 316 18.20 33.80 -6.70
CA PRO A 316 18.16 33.62 -5.27
C PRO A 316 18.40 34.93 -4.51
N ILE A 317 17.64 35.11 -3.44
CA ILE A 317 17.71 36.25 -2.53
C ILE A 317 17.78 35.76 -1.08
N LEU A 318 18.52 36.47 -0.23
CA LEU A 318 18.46 36.32 1.22
C LEU A 318 17.17 36.99 1.72
N SER A 319 16.29 36.19 2.32
CA SER A 319 14.94 36.61 2.76
C SER A 319 14.74 36.62 4.28
N ASP A 320 15.77 36.26 5.06
CA ASP A 320 15.75 36.44 6.51
C ASP A 320 15.94 37.91 6.88
N ASN A 321 14.83 38.58 7.19
CA ASN A 321 14.79 39.99 7.54
C ASN A 321 15.59 40.38 8.79
N ARG A 322 16.00 39.42 9.64
CA ARG A 322 16.96 39.71 10.72
C ARG A 322 18.38 39.91 10.21
N ARG A 323 18.69 39.39 9.03
CA ARG A 323 20.01 39.47 8.38
C ARG A 323 20.03 40.49 7.24
N SER A 324 18.91 40.67 6.58
CA SER A 324 18.78 41.50 5.39
C SER A 324 18.22 42.90 5.68
N ASP A 325 17.94 43.21 6.94
CA ASP A 325 17.31 44.47 7.37
C ASP A 325 16.01 44.78 6.59
N TYR A 326 15.17 43.75 6.40
CA TYR A 326 13.91 43.86 5.65
C TYR A 326 14.07 44.22 4.16
N GLN A 327 15.24 44.00 3.58
CA GLN A 327 15.50 44.17 2.15
C GLN A 327 15.88 42.82 1.54
N PRO A 328 15.05 42.18 0.70
CA PRO A 328 15.45 41.00 -0.06
C PRO A 328 16.77 41.29 -0.79
N THR A 329 17.81 40.55 -0.44
CA THR A 329 19.17 40.88 -0.85
C THR A 329 19.68 39.85 -1.85
N PRO A 330 20.14 40.22 -3.05
CA PRO A 330 20.81 39.29 -3.95
C PRO A 330 21.95 38.55 -3.24
N VAL A 331 22.00 37.24 -3.41
CA VAL A 331 22.97 36.40 -2.67
C VAL A 331 24.41 36.61 -3.15
N THR A 332 25.37 36.38 -2.26
CA THR A 332 26.79 36.34 -2.63
C THR A 332 27.12 35.07 -3.43
N VAL A 333 28.30 35.01 -4.05
CA VAL A 333 28.75 33.80 -4.78
C VAL A 333 28.82 32.57 -3.87
N ASP A 334 29.28 32.72 -2.63
CA ASP A 334 29.38 31.61 -1.67
C ASP A 334 27.99 31.09 -1.27
N GLN A 335 27.05 32.01 -1.05
CA GLN A 335 25.66 31.67 -0.76
C GLN A 335 24.98 31.04 -1.98
N PHE A 336 25.27 31.53 -3.18
CA PHE A 336 24.77 30.94 -4.42
C PHE A 336 25.25 29.49 -4.58
N GLU A 337 26.53 29.23 -4.31
CA GLU A 337 27.09 27.88 -4.37
C GLU A 337 26.50 26.96 -3.29
N GLU A 338 26.28 27.47 -2.06
CA GLU A 338 25.55 26.77 -0.99
C GLU A 338 24.13 26.37 -1.45
N ILE A 339 23.40 27.31 -2.05
CA ILE A 339 22.06 27.08 -2.61
C ILE A 339 22.10 26.03 -3.71
N ARG A 340 23.06 26.15 -4.65
CA ARG A 340 23.23 25.21 -5.76
C ARG A 340 23.50 23.79 -5.26
N GLN A 341 24.38 23.63 -4.27
CA GLN A 341 24.67 22.33 -3.67
C GLN A 341 23.46 21.77 -2.95
N THR A 342 22.75 22.61 -2.17
CA THR A 342 21.55 22.22 -1.43
C THR A 342 20.45 21.74 -2.37
N LEU A 343 20.17 22.47 -3.46
CA LEU A 343 19.13 22.12 -4.42
C LEU A 343 19.53 20.91 -5.28
N LYS A 344 20.80 20.83 -5.71
CA LYS A 344 21.31 19.65 -6.43
C LYS A 344 21.22 18.37 -5.59
N ALA A 345 21.45 18.46 -4.29
CA ALA A 345 21.35 17.31 -3.39
C ALA A 345 19.89 16.87 -3.14
N ARG A 346 18.91 17.74 -3.41
CA ARG A 346 17.49 17.49 -3.10
C ARG A 346 16.59 17.32 -4.32
N THR A 347 17.05 17.71 -5.50
CA THR A 347 16.29 17.54 -6.74
C THR A 347 16.14 16.07 -7.10
N ASN A 348 15.03 15.73 -7.76
CA ASN A 348 14.81 14.42 -8.37
C ASN A 348 15.63 14.20 -9.66
N ALA A 349 16.30 15.23 -10.18
CA ALA A 349 17.04 15.16 -11.44
C ALA A 349 18.41 15.87 -11.34
N PRO A 350 19.37 15.36 -10.54
CA PRO A 350 20.63 16.05 -10.23
C PRO A 350 21.54 16.29 -11.43
N ASP A 351 21.53 15.37 -12.40
CA ASP A 351 22.30 15.50 -13.64
C ASP A 351 21.68 16.57 -14.55
N ALA A 352 20.37 16.48 -14.80
CA ALA A 352 19.64 17.49 -15.57
C ALA A 352 19.72 18.87 -14.92
N PHE A 353 19.65 18.95 -13.58
CA PHE A 353 19.83 20.20 -12.85
C PHE A 353 21.19 20.82 -13.14
N SER A 354 22.25 20.00 -13.16
CA SER A 354 23.61 20.49 -13.46
C SER A 354 23.80 20.88 -14.92
N GLN A 355 23.05 20.26 -15.84
CA GLN A 355 23.16 20.46 -17.29
C GLN A 355 22.26 21.58 -17.83
N GLU A 356 21.09 21.78 -17.22
CA GLU A 356 20.03 22.66 -17.74
C GLU A 356 19.85 23.93 -16.91
N LEU A 357 20.08 23.89 -15.58
CA LEU A 357 20.07 25.08 -14.73
C LEU A 357 21.48 25.68 -14.67
N ILE A 358 21.83 26.45 -15.70
CA ILE A 358 23.15 27.03 -15.89
C ILE A 358 23.37 28.17 -14.91
N PRO A 359 24.40 28.12 -14.04
CA PRO A 359 24.81 29.26 -13.23
C PRO A 359 25.29 30.41 -14.12
N GLU A 360 24.64 31.55 -14.01
CA GLU A 360 25.06 32.81 -14.65
C GLU A 360 25.09 33.93 -13.62
N HIS A 361 25.72 35.04 -13.99
CA HIS A 361 25.77 36.26 -13.19
C HIS A 361 25.55 37.45 -14.12
N ASP A 362 24.64 38.34 -13.75
CA ASP A 362 24.41 39.61 -14.43
C ASP A 362 24.32 40.78 -13.43
N ASN A 363 23.82 41.92 -13.87
CA ASN A 363 23.73 43.12 -13.04
C ASN A 363 22.72 43.00 -11.88
N HIS A 364 21.88 41.98 -11.87
CA HIS A 364 20.90 41.70 -10.82
C HIS A 364 21.38 40.61 -9.85
N GLY A 365 22.52 39.98 -10.14
CA GLY A 365 23.20 39.03 -9.28
C GLY A 365 23.34 37.63 -9.89
N TRP A 366 23.77 36.69 -9.06
CA TRP A 366 23.86 35.28 -9.43
C TRP A 366 22.48 34.66 -9.62
N HIS A 367 22.31 33.86 -10.65
CA HIS A 367 21.04 33.19 -10.96
C HIS A 367 21.24 31.86 -11.68
N PHE A 368 20.20 31.03 -11.63
CA PHE A 368 20.09 29.86 -12.52
C PHE A 368 19.34 30.27 -13.78
N LYS A 369 19.91 29.99 -14.95
CA LYS A 369 19.25 30.16 -16.24
C LYS A 369 18.84 28.81 -16.81
N LEU A 370 17.61 28.72 -17.28
CA LEU A 370 16.98 27.51 -17.78
C LEU A 370 16.23 27.80 -19.08
N GLU A 371 16.56 27.12 -20.17
CA GLU A 371 15.76 27.19 -21.41
C GLU A 371 14.43 26.45 -21.20
N LEU A 372 13.31 27.06 -21.62
CA LEU A 372 11.97 26.54 -21.46
C LEU A 372 11.39 26.11 -22.81
N HIS A 373 10.96 24.86 -22.90
CA HIS A 373 10.33 24.30 -24.08
C HIS A 373 8.83 24.08 -23.82
N PRO A 374 7.92 24.53 -24.72
CA PRO A 374 6.51 24.17 -24.64
C PRO A 374 6.34 22.66 -24.80
N ALA A 375 5.33 22.08 -24.15
CA ALA A 375 4.95 20.69 -24.40
C ALA A 375 4.68 20.45 -25.91
N SER A 376 5.33 19.45 -26.52
CA SER A 376 5.19 19.11 -27.94
C SER A 376 4.21 17.95 -28.17
N ASP A 377 3.58 17.88 -29.36
CA ASP A 377 2.75 16.75 -29.80
C ASP A 377 3.63 15.50 -30.01
N GLY A 378 3.96 14.84 -28.90
CA GLY A 378 4.96 13.78 -28.78
C GLY A 378 5.43 13.57 -27.34
N ASP A 379 5.25 14.56 -26.46
CA ASP A 379 5.55 14.50 -25.02
C ASP A 379 4.45 13.80 -24.19
N THR A 380 3.45 13.18 -24.82
CA THR A 380 2.52 12.27 -24.14
C THR A 380 3.17 10.90 -23.90
N THR A 381 4.28 10.89 -23.17
CA THR A 381 4.77 9.69 -22.52
C THR A 381 3.92 9.41 -21.29
N SER A 382 3.46 8.16 -21.13
CA SER A 382 2.87 7.65 -19.87
C SER A 382 3.62 8.16 -18.63
N PRO A 383 2.91 8.40 -17.51
CA PRO A 383 3.39 9.22 -16.39
C PRO A 383 4.77 8.75 -15.90
N ALA A 384 5.71 9.70 -15.87
CA ALA A 384 7.02 9.48 -15.29
C ALA A 384 6.88 9.45 -13.76
N GLU A 385 7.21 8.30 -13.15
CA GLU A 385 7.36 8.14 -11.70
C GLU A 385 8.31 9.22 -11.12
N PRO A 386 8.04 9.80 -9.94
CA PRO A 386 8.96 10.71 -9.27
C PRO A 386 10.26 9.98 -8.89
N ALA A 387 11.39 10.41 -9.45
CA ALA A 387 12.70 9.91 -9.04
C ALA A 387 13.09 10.42 -7.64
N VAL A 388 13.37 9.52 -6.71
CA VAL A 388 14.29 9.75 -5.58
C VAL A 388 15.63 9.20 -6.07
N VAL A 389 16.70 10.02 -6.15
CA VAL A 389 18.06 9.56 -6.53
C VAL A 389 18.97 9.81 -5.32
N GLY A 390 19.68 8.83 -4.75
CA GLY A 390 19.84 7.40 -5.04
C GLY A 390 20.30 6.65 -3.76
N ALA A 391 20.46 5.33 -3.74
CA ALA A 391 20.80 4.40 -4.83
C ALA A 391 20.42 2.95 -4.48
N PRO A 392 20.51 1.95 -5.41
CA PRO A 392 20.77 2.00 -6.84
C PRO A 392 19.60 1.44 -7.72
N GLU A 393 19.69 1.68 -9.03
CA GLU A 393 18.97 1.01 -10.14
C GLU A 393 18.83 -0.53 -9.93
N ARG A 394 17.83 -1.29 -10.40
CA ARG A 394 16.83 -1.22 -11.49
C ARG A 394 15.86 -2.41 -11.29
N ALA A 395 14.56 -2.28 -11.64
CA ALA A 395 13.77 -3.27 -12.42
C ALA A 395 12.23 -3.11 -12.32
N GLY A 396 11.65 -2.51 -13.36
CA GLY A 396 10.27 -2.81 -13.80
C GLY A 396 9.13 -2.02 -13.16
N VAL A 397 8.51 -1.14 -13.93
CA VAL A 397 7.28 -0.39 -13.59
C VAL A 397 6.19 -1.34 -13.03
N PRO A 398 5.53 -1.05 -11.89
CA PRO A 398 4.31 -1.72 -11.47
C PRO A 398 3.06 -0.98 -11.98
N ALA A 399 2.09 -1.76 -12.45
CA ALA A 399 0.77 -1.27 -12.86
C ALA A 399 0.03 -0.56 -11.71
N GLU A 400 -0.79 0.45 -12.04
CA GLU A 400 -1.56 1.24 -11.06
C GLU A 400 -2.54 0.36 -10.24
N ALA A 401 -2.53 0.56 -8.92
CA ALA A 401 -3.43 -0.10 -7.97
C ALA A 401 -4.91 0.33 -8.17
N PRO A 402 -5.89 -0.56 -7.94
CA PRO A 402 -7.32 -0.28 -8.14
C PRO A 402 -7.85 0.92 -7.34
N VAL A 403 -8.80 1.64 -7.95
CA VAL A 403 -9.51 2.77 -7.34
C VAL A 403 -10.60 2.27 -6.38
N LEU A 404 -10.82 3.00 -5.27
CA LEU A 404 -11.79 2.70 -4.21
C LEU A 404 -13.20 2.25 -4.66
N SER A 405 -13.68 2.70 -5.82
CA SER A 405 -15.02 2.36 -6.33
C SER A 405 -15.11 0.98 -6.98
N GLN A 406 -13.99 0.30 -7.21
CA GLN A 406 -13.90 -0.95 -7.97
C GLN A 406 -13.76 -2.20 -7.09
N VAL A 407 -13.70 -2.03 -5.76
CA VAL A 407 -13.33 -3.10 -4.82
C VAL A 407 -14.29 -3.14 -3.64
N ASP A 408 -14.85 -4.31 -3.31
CA ASP A 408 -15.69 -4.49 -2.13
C ASP A 408 -14.83 -4.55 -0.84
N PRO A 409 -14.96 -3.58 0.09
CA PRO A 409 -14.18 -3.55 1.33
C PRO A 409 -14.41 -4.76 2.26
N ALA A 410 -15.55 -5.44 2.14
CA ALA A 410 -15.89 -6.59 2.97
C ALA A 410 -14.95 -7.78 2.71
N HIS A 411 -14.49 -7.97 1.46
CA HIS A 411 -13.63 -9.08 1.01
C HIS A 411 -12.35 -8.61 0.32
N LEU A 412 -11.86 -7.45 0.76
CA LEU A 412 -10.78 -6.68 0.15
C LEU A 412 -9.62 -7.50 -0.41
N ASN A 413 -9.02 -8.42 0.36
CA ASN A 413 -7.83 -9.17 -0.09
C ASN A 413 -8.09 -9.99 -1.36
N SER A 414 -9.23 -10.68 -1.41
CA SER A 414 -9.56 -11.54 -2.55
C SER A 414 -10.03 -10.71 -3.74
N GLU A 415 -10.72 -9.58 -3.48
CA GLU A 415 -11.18 -8.69 -4.55
C GLU A 415 -10.02 -7.98 -5.25
N ILE A 416 -9.01 -7.49 -4.51
CA ILE A 416 -7.84 -6.89 -5.15
C ILE A 416 -7.01 -7.92 -5.93
N LEU A 417 -6.94 -9.18 -5.48
CA LEU A 417 -6.31 -10.24 -6.26
C LEU A 417 -7.13 -10.65 -7.49
N ALA A 418 -8.45 -10.73 -7.36
CA ALA A 418 -9.33 -11.01 -8.50
C ALA A 418 -9.35 -9.86 -9.52
N PHE A 419 -9.11 -8.62 -9.09
CA PHE A 419 -8.98 -7.46 -9.96
C PHE A 419 -7.84 -7.63 -10.97
N GLU A 420 -6.75 -8.32 -10.59
CA GLU A 420 -5.57 -8.52 -11.43
C GLU A 420 -5.83 -9.32 -12.70
N ALA A 421 -6.51 -10.44 -12.57
CA ALA A 421 -6.92 -11.23 -13.73
C ALA A 421 -7.96 -10.46 -14.57
N ARG A 422 -8.96 -9.83 -13.92
CA ARG A 422 -10.01 -9.03 -14.59
C ARG A 422 -9.43 -7.89 -15.43
N ARG A 423 -8.47 -7.13 -14.87
CA ARG A 423 -7.82 -6.00 -15.58
C ARG A 423 -7.00 -6.47 -16.79
N ARG A 424 -6.58 -7.75 -16.79
CA ARG A 424 -5.85 -8.41 -17.88
C ARG A 424 -6.77 -9.16 -18.86
N GLY A 425 -8.09 -9.00 -18.73
CA GLY A 425 -9.08 -9.66 -19.59
C GLY A 425 -9.25 -11.16 -19.33
N MET A 426 -8.70 -11.68 -18.23
CA MET A 426 -8.83 -13.08 -17.85
C MET A 426 -10.15 -13.31 -17.09
N PRO A 427 -10.87 -14.42 -17.37
CA PRO A 427 -12.11 -14.72 -16.68
C PRO A 427 -11.83 -15.05 -15.20
N VAL A 428 -12.69 -14.56 -14.32
CA VAL A 428 -12.64 -14.87 -12.88
C VAL A 428 -13.94 -15.54 -12.48
N HIS A 429 -13.85 -16.80 -12.05
CA HIS A 429 -14.96 -17.59 -11.56
C HIS A 429 -14.89 -17.69 -10.04
N TRP A 430 -15.87 -17.10 -9.36
CA TRP A 430 -15.96 -17.18 -7.90
C TRP A 430 -16.65 -18.47 -7.48
N LEU A 431 -15.97 -19.30 -6.71
CA LEU A 431 -16.55 -20.53 -6.15
C LEU A 431 -17.22 -20.26 -4.80
N ALA A 432 -16.69 -19.32 -4.03
CA ALA A 432 -17.28 -18.87 -2.78
C ALA A 432 -16.73 -17.51 -2.37
N LYS A 433 -17.23 -16.99 -1.25
CA LYS A 433 -16.68 -15.81 -0.56
C LYS A 433 -15.19 -16.03 -0.24
N ASN A 434 -14.35 -15.19 -0.84
CA ASN A 434 -12.87 -15.25 -0.80
C ASN A 434 -12.22 -16.40 -1.58
N PHE A 435 -12.93 -17.07 -2.48
CA PHE A 435 -12.35 -18.12 -3.30
C PHE A 435 -12.70 -17.91 -4.77
N PHE A 436 -11.69 -17.77 -5.62
CA PHE A 436 -11.87 -17.69 -7.06
C PHE A 436 -10.84 -18.54 -7.80
N ILE A 437 -11.23 -18.95 -9.01
CA ILE A 437 -10.36 -19.57 -9.99
C ILE A 437 -10.30 -18.69 -11.25
N THR A 438 -9.17 -18.74 -11.93
CA THR A 438 -8.94 -18.06 -13.20
C THR A 438 -8.01 -18.92 -14.07
N GLN A 439 -7.76 -18.51 -15.31
CA GLN A 439 -6.85 -19.19 -16.21
C GLN A 439 -5.84 -18.20 -16.79
N ALA A 440 -4.58 -18.63 -16.88
CA ALA A 440 -3.49 -17.89 -17.53
C ALA A 440 -2.54 -18.89 -18.21
N GLY A 441 -2.09 -18.60 -19.44
CA GLY A 441 -1.19 -19.50 -20.18
C GLY A 441 -1.68 -20.93 -20.36
N GLY A 442 -3.00 -21.17 -20.37
CA GLY A 442 -3.60 -22.51 -20.41
C GLY A 442 -3.56 -23.29 -19.09
N ALA A 443 -3.02 -22.70 -18.01
CA ALA A 443 -3.03 -23.27 -16.67
C ALA A 443 -4.16 -22.65 -15.82
N GLY A 444 -4.87 -23.49 -15.07
CA GLY A 444 -5.79 -23.02 -14.04
C GLY A 444 -5.03 -22.48 -12.84
N LEU A 445 -5.49 -21.36 -12.29
CA LEU A 445 -4.96 -20.75 -11.07
C LEU A 445 -6.09 -20.65 -10.04
N ALA A 446 -5.84 -21.10 -8.81
CA ALA A 446 -6.79 -20.98 -7.71
C ALA A 446 -6.26 -20.06 -6.61
N TYR A 447 -7.14 -19.25 -6.03
CA TYR A 447 -6.83 -18.33 -4.95
C TYR A 447 -7.88 -18.41 -3.84
N TRP A 448 -7.42 -18.57 -2.60
CA TRP A 448 -8.23 -18.44 -1.40
C TRP A 448 -7.61 -17.38 -0.48
N ILE A 449 -8.24 -16.21 -0.41
CA ILE A 449 -7.62 -15.00 0.17
C ILE A 449 -6.28 -14.76 -0.54
N THR A 450 -5.15 -15.07 0.11
CA THR A 450 -3.79 -14.96 -0.45
C THR A 450 -3.07 -16.30 -0.56
N ASN A 451 -3.70 -17.40 -0.14
CA ASN A 451 -3.21 -18.73 -0.51
C ASN A 451 -3.51 -18.98 -1.98
N THR A 452 -2.51 -19.47 -2.68
CA THR A 452 -2.55 -19.71 -4.11
C THR A 452 -2.61 -21.23 -4.36
N HIS A 453 -2.66 -21.61 -5.63
CA HIS A 453 -2.47 -22.99 -6.08
C HIS A 453 -1.03 -23.48 -5.91
N ARG A 454 -0.06 -22.61 -5.58
CA ARG A 454 1.34 -22.96 -5.27
C ARG A 454 1.67 -22.89 -3.78
N THR A 455 0.86 -22.23 -2.95
CA THR A 455 1.12 -22.21 -1.50
C THR A 455 1.06 -23.62 -0.92
N GLY A 456 2.20 -24.17 -0.52
CA GLY A 456 2.35 -25.52 0.00
C GLY A 456 1.51 -25.80 1.24
N VAL A 457 0.77 -26.91 1.25
CA VAL A 457 -0.01 -27.34 2.42
C VAL A 457 0.90 -27.64 3.61
N ALA A 458 2.00 -28.37 3.39
CA ALA A 458 2.91 -28.76 4.46
C ALA A 458 3.51 -27.52 5.17
N ALA A 459 3.96 -26.54 4.39
CA ALA A 459 4.38 -25.23 4.89
C ALA A 459 3.27 -24.45 5.60
N THR A 460 2.04 -24.49 5.08
CA THR A 460 0.88 -23.86 5.73
C THR A 460 0.60 -24.47 7.09
N MET A 461 0.69 -25.80 7.22
CA MET A 461 0.49 -26.50 8.49
C MET A 461 1.62 -26.18 9.49
N ALA A 462 2.87 -26.14 9.02
CA ALA A 462 4.00 -25.75 9.85
C ALA A 462 3.88 -24.30 10.35
N ALA A 463 3.52 -23.35 9.48
CA ALA A 463 3.33 -21.94 9.85
C ALA A 463 2.12 -21.71 10.77
N ALA A 464 1.11 -22.60 10.75
CA ALA A 464 -0.06 -22.48 11.61
C ALA A 464 0.25 -22.72 13.10
N ARG A 465 1.38 -23.37 13.40
CA ARG A 465 1.84 -23.70 14.74
C ARG A 465 3.10 -22.90 15.09
N LYS A 466 3.02 -22.04 16.10
CA LYS A 466 4.12 -21.14 16.49
C LYS A 466 5.35 -21.87 17.00
N ASP A 467 5.18 -23.01 17.67
CA ASP A 467 6.27 -23.85 18.16
C ASP A 467 7.01 -24.57 17.03
N VAL A 468 6.29 -25.16 16.06
CA VAL A 468 6.86 -25.79 14.87
C VAL A 468 7.55 -24.74 13.99
N GLY A 469 6.89 -23.61 13.74
CA GLY A 469 7.47 -22.54 12.95
C GLY A 469 8.75 -21.96 13.58
N ARG A 470 8.78 -21.84 14.90
CA ARG A 470 9.99 -21.45 15.64
C ARG A 470 11.14 -22.41 15.41
N LEU A 471 10.90 -23.73 15.46
CA LEU A 471 11.94 -24.73 15.21
C LEU A 471 12.54 -24.58 13.81
N LEU A 472 11.71 -24.36 12.79
CA LEU A 472 12.16 -24.14 11.42
C LEU A 472 12.99 -22.85 11.26
N LEU A 473 12.57 -21.75 11.91
CA LEU A 473 13.31 -20.49 11.90
C LEU A 473 14.65 -20.60 12.62
N ALA A 474 14.68 -21.26 13.79
CA ALA A 474 15.90 -21.50 14.55
C ALA A 474 16.88 -22.40 13.80
N ASP A 475 16.37 -23.46 13.16
CA ASP A 475 17.16 -24.37 12.31
C ASP A 475 17.75 -23.66 11.08
N ALA A 476 17.06 -22.64 10.58
CA ALA A 476 17.58 -21.74 9.54
C ALA A 476 18.56 -20.66 10.06
N GLY A 477 18.85 -20.63 11.37
CA GLY A 477 19.77 -19.67 11.98
C GLY A 477 19.21 -18.25 12.12
N LEU A 478 17.88 -18.09 12.17
CA LEU A 478 17.22 -16.80 12.31
C LEU A 478 16.84 -16.49 13.78
N PRO A 479 16.80 -15.22 14.17
CA PRO A 479 16.60 -14.85 15.57
C PRO A 479 15.17 -15.10 15.99
N VAL A 480 15.01 -15.88 17.06
CA VAL A 480 13.71 -16.21 17.64
C VAL A 480 13.80 -16.17 19.16
N ALA A 481 12.85 -15.50 19.84
CA ALA A 481 12.95 -15.21 21.27
C ALA A 481 12.92 -16.48 22.17
N ASP A 482 13.92 -16.75 23.01
CA ASP A 482 14.02 -17.97 23.84
C ASP A 482 12.67 -18.51 24.36
N GLY A 483 12.26 -19.70 23.93
CA GLY A 483 10.93 -20.21 24.26
C GLY A 483 10.69 -21.63 23.76
N ARG A 484 9.68 -22.28 24.34
CA ARG A 484 9.21 -23.62 23.94
C ARG A 484 7.73 -23.83 24.25
N GLY A 485 7.11 -24.76 23.51
CA GLY A 485 5.74 -25.20 23.74
C GLY A 485 5.65 -26.22 24.89
N PHE A 486 4.52 -26.18 25.60
CA PHE A 486 4.18 -27.12 26.67
C PHE A 486 2.76 -27.64 26.42
N GLU A 487 2.55 -28.95 26.61
CA GLU A 487 1.19 -29.48 26.65
C GLU A 487 0.38 -28.80 27.76
N PRO A 488 -0.94 -28.58 27.59
CA PRO A 488 -1.77 -27.93 28.61
C PRO A 488 -1.74 -28.64 29.98
N THR A 489 -1.41 -29.94 30.00
CA THR A 489 -1.24 -30.78 31.18
C THR A 489 0.03 -30.51 31.97
N LEU A 490 1.02 -29.82 31.38
CA LEU A 490 2.35 -29.58 31.96
C LEU A 490 2.48 -28.15 32.54
N GLU A 491 1.43 -27.65 33.19
CA GLU A 491 1.38 -26.28 33.74
C GLU A 491 2.53 -25.96 34.70
N GLU A 492 2.89 -26.88 35.61
CA GLU A 492 3.94 -26.64 36.60
C GLU A 492 5.31 -26.46 35.94
N ALA A 493 5.64 -27.31 34.96
CA ALA A 493 6.90 -27.21 34.21
C ALA A 493 6.95 -25.93 33.36
N ALA A 494 5.80 -25.52 32.81
CA ALA A 494 5.69 -24.27 32.06
C ALA A 494 5.86 -23.04 32.95
N ARG A 495 5.30 -23.07 34.17
CA ARG A 495 5.46 -22.01 35.18
C ARG A 495 6.91 -21.85 35.57
N ASP A 496 7.56 -22.94 35.95
CA ASP A 496 8.96 -22.91 36.42
C ASP A 496 9.89 -22.40 35.30
N TYR A 497 9.60 -22.76 34.06
CA TYR A 497 10.29 -22.21 32.89
C TYR A 497 10.02 -20.71 32.70
N ALA A 498 8.76 -20.26 32.78
CA ALA A 498 8.44 -18.82 32.69
C ALA A 498 9.18 -18.01 33.76
N MET A 499 9.24 -18.52 35.00
CA MET A 499 9.97 -17.85 36.08
C MET A 499 11.48 -17.80 35.82
N SER A 500 12.04 -18.82 35.17
CA SER A 500 13.46 -18.81 34.78
C SER A 500 13.82 -17.75 33.72
N LEU A 501 12.83 -17.32 32.91
CA LEU A 501 13.02 -16.27 31.91
C LEU A 501 12.96 -14.86 32.50
N GLY A 502 12.27 -14.67 33.64
CA GLY A 502 12.11 -13.40 34.35
C GLY A 502 11.16 -12.38 33.69
N ASP A 503 11.05 -12.37 32.36
CA ASP A 503 10.07 -11.59 31.59
C ASP A 503 9.51 -12.45 30.45
N ALA A 504 8.32 -13.02 30.67
CA ALA A 504 7.74 -14.03 29.78
C ALA A 504 6.48 -13.54 29.04
N VAL A 505 6.28 -14.11 27.86
CA VAL A 505 5.05 -14.07 27.07
C VAL A 505 4.46 -15.48 27.08
N VAL A 506 3.17 -15.59 27.38
CA VAL A 506 2.41 -16.85 27.39
C VAL A 506 1.31 -16.75 26.33
N LYS A 507 1.30 -17.66 25.36
CA LYS A 507 0.36 -17.64 24.24
C LYS A 507 0.01 -19.05 23.74
N PRO A 508 -1.20 -19.27 23.18
CA PRO A 508 -1.54 -20.54 22.54
C PRO A 508 -0.70 -20.75 21.26
N VAL A 509 -0.25 -21.98 20.97
CA VAL A 509 0.61 -22.25 19.77
C VAL A 509 -0.13 -22.08 18.44
N ASP A 510 -1.43 -22.33 18.42
CA ASP A 510 -2.35 -22.31 17.27
C ASP A 510 -3.36 -21.13 17.35
N GLY A 511 -3.12 -20.20 18.29
CA GLY A 511 -3.93 -19.01 18.52
C GLY A 511 -3.83 -17.97 17.41
N ARG A 512 -4.90 -17.18 17.23
CA ARG A 512 -5.06 -16.14 16.20
C ARG A 512 -5.55 -14.81 16.76
N LYS A 513 -5.24 -13.70 16.08
CA LYS A 513 -5.68 -12.31 16.42
C LYS A 513 -5.25 -11.83 17.81
N GLY A 514 -4.25 -12.49 18.39
CA GLY A 514 -3.78 -12.19 19.74
C GLY A 514 -4.75 -12.59 20.86
N ARG A 515 -5.68 -13.52 20.62
CA ARG A 515 -6.50 -14.12 21.68
C ARG A 515 -5.65 -15.06 22.53
N GLY A 516 -5.91 -15.07 23.84
CA GLY A 516 -5.17 -15.87 24.81
C GLY A 516 -3.71 -15.44 25.05
N ILE A 517 -3.25 -14.32 24.47
CA ILE A 517 -1.87 -13.84 24.64
C ILE A 517 -1.78 -12.96 25.89
N THR A 518 -0.81 -13.26 26.76
CA THR A 518 -0.41 -12.39 27.88
C THR A 518 1.08 -12.06 27.76
N VAL A 519 1.42 -10.78 27.87
CA VAL A 519 2.79 -10.24 27.74
C VAL A 519 3.21 -9.67 29.09
N GLY A 520 4.48 -9.84 29.48
CA GLY A 520 5.03 -9.27 30.72
C GLY A 520 4.63 -10.06 31.96
N VAL A 521 4.82 -11.38 31.92
CA VAL A 521 4.57 -12.27 33.05
C VAL A 521 5.83 -12.40 33.88
N HIS A 522 5.77 -11.93 35.13
CA HIS A 522 6.91 -11.90 36.06
C HIS A 522 6.69 -12.73 37.32
N THR A 523 5.43 -12.94 37.72
CA THR A 523 5.08 -13.65 38.96
C THR A 523 4.31 -14.95 38.70
N PRO A 524 4.33 -15.91 39.65
CA PRO A 524 3.53 -17.13 39.57
C PRO A 524 2.03 -16.86 39.42
N GLU A 525 1.50 -15.83 40.10
CA GLU A 525 0.09 -15.46 40.05
C GLU A 525 -0.30 -14.89 38.68
N GLU A 526 0.57 -14.05 38.10
CA GLU A 526 0.42 -13.55 36.73
C GLU A 526 0.48 -14.70 35.72
N PHE A 527 1.41 -15.65 35.91
CA PHE A 527 1.52 -16.84 35.07
C PHE A 527 0.24 -17.67 35.13
N GLN A 528 -0.30 -17.94 36.32
CA GLN A 528 -1.51 -18.76 36.44
C GLN A 528 -2.72 -18.12 35.74
N ARG A 529 -2.82 -16.78 35.76
CA ARG A 529 -3.84 -16.06 34.98
C ARG A 529 -3.57 -16.18 33.48
N ALA A 530 -2.33 -15.96 33.06
CA ALA A 530 -1.91 -16.03 31.66
C ALA A 530 -2.15 -17.44 31.07
N TRP A 531 -1.78 -18.48 31.80
CA TRP A 531 -1.97 -19.87 31.44
C TRP A 531 -3.43 -20.23 31.28
N ARG A 532 -4.30 -19.79 32.21
CA ARG A 532 -5.76 -19.97 32.07
C ARG A 532 -6.31 -19.32 30.81
N LEU A 533 -5.89 -18.08 30.51
CA LEU A 533 -6.34 -17.38 29.31
C LEU A 533 -5.87 -18.06 28.03
N ALA A 534 -4.62 -18.53 27.99
CA ALA A 534 -4.10 -19.27 26.84
C ALA A 534 -4.79 -20.64 26.68
N SER A 535 -4.99 -21.36 27.78
CA SER A 535 -5.62 -22.70 27.78
C SER A 535 -7.12 -22.66 27.51
N ALA A 536 -7.80 -21.55 27.81
CA ALA A 536 -9.21 -21.36 27.50
C ALA A 536 -9.51 -21.30 26.00
N GLU A 537 -8.49 -21.09 25.15
CA GLU A 537 -8.61 -21.23 23.70
C GLU A 537 -8.47 -22.70 23.24
N GLU A 538 -8.38 -23.65 24.17
CA GLU A 538 -8.23 -25.10 23.95
C GLU A 538 -7.10 -25.47 22.97
N PRO A 539 -5.88 -24.94 23.15
CA PRO A 539 -4.82 -25.15 22.19
C PRO A 539 -4.19 -26.54 22.31
N THR A 540 -3.57 -26.98 21.22
CA THR A 540 -2.76 -28.21 21.23
C THR A 540 -1.52 -28.10 22.14
N ALA A 541 -1.01 -26.89 22.36
CA ALA A 541 0.03 -26.57 23.33
C ALA A 541 0.03 -25.07 23.67
N VAL A 542 0.69 -24.69 24.76
CA VAL A 542 0.91 -23.30 25.17
C VAL A 542 2.38 -22.98 25.05
N LEU A 543 2.70 -21.92 24.31
CA LEU A 543 4.05 -21.40 24.13
C LEU A 543 4.38 -20.39 25.23
N VAL A 544 5.50 -20.64 25.90
CA VAL A 544 6.12 -19.73 26.85
C VAL A 544 7.46 -19.27 26.26
N GLU A 545 7.64 -17.96 26.11
CA GLU A 545 8.84 -17.38 25.50
C GLU A 545 9.28 -16.09 26.21
N ARG A 546 10.54 -15.70 26.05
CA ARG A 546 11.08 -14.44 26.56
C ARG A 546 10.45 -13.28 25.80
N ARG A 547 10.05 -12.24 26.52
CA ARG A 547 9.59 -11.01 25.89
C ARG A 547 10.75 -10.28 25.21
N PHE A 548 10.57 -9.95 23.92
CA PHE A 548 11.47 -9.04 23.22
C PHE A 548 10.88 -7.62 23.25
N PRO A 549 11.66 -6.58 23.61
CA PRO A 549 11.19 -5.20 23.54
C PRO A 549 11.36 -4.65 22.12
N GLY A 550 10.31 -4.06 21.54
CA GLY A 550 10.42 -3.43 20.23
C GLY A 550 9.07 -3.05 19.64
N THR A 551 9.10 -2.52 18.42
CA THR A 551 7.90 -2.34 17.59
C THR A 551 7.82 -3.44 16.56
N ASP A 552 6.61 -3.90 16.26
CA ASP A 552 6.39 -4.94 15.28
C ASP A 552 6.08 -4.37 13.87
N ALA A 553 6.60 -5.06 12.85
CA ALA A 553 6.29 -4.80 11.46
C ALA A 553 6.04 -6.11 10.70
N ARG A 554 5.16 -6.03 9.70
CA ARG A 554 4.84 -7.16 8.82
C ARG A 554 5.53 -6.98 7.49
N PHE A 555 6.42 -7.91 7.17
CA PHE A 555 7.09 -8.03 5.89
C PHE A 555 6.27 -8.97 5.00
N LEU A 556 5.85 -8.50 3.83
CA LEU A 556 5.20 -9.33 2.83
C LEU A 556 6.25 -9.83 1.84
N VAL A 557 6.45 -11.13 1.81
CA VAL A 557 7.31 -11.83 0.87
C VAL A 557 6.46 -12.51 -0.19
N VAL A 558 6.83 -12.33 -1.46
CA VAL A 558 6.19 -12.92 -2.64
C VAL A 558 7.28 -13.52 -3.52
N GLY A 559 7.28 -14.83 -3.66
CA GLY A 559 8.38 -15.60 -4.23
C GLY A 559 9.66 -15.38 -3.43
N ASP A 560 10.65 -14.82 -4.09
CA ASP A 560 11.99 -14.53 -3.58
C ASP A 560 12.19 -13.07 -3.15
N ARG A 561 11.11 -12.26 -3.10
CA ARG A 561 11.20 -10.82 -2.83
C ARG A 561 10.33 -10.38 -1.67
N CYS A 562 10.88 -9.54 -0.81
CA CYS A 562 10.07 -8.73 0.11
C CYS A 562 9.50 -7.51 -0.64
N VAL A 563 8.19 -7.47 -0.84
CA VAL A 563 7.51 -6.48 -1.70
C VAL A 563 6.86 -5.33 -0.92
N SER A 564 6.68 -5.47 0.39
CA SER A 564 6.11 -4.44 1.26
C SER A 564 6.46 -4.70 2.73
N VAL A 565 6.65 -3.64 3.51
CA VAL A 565 6.82 -3.68 4.97
C VAL A 565 5.89 -2.68 5.62
N ILE A 566 4.99 -3.16 6.49
CA ILE A 566 4.05 -2.33 7.23
C ILE A 566 4.39 -2.37 8.71
N LYS A 567 4.84 -1.22 9.25
CA LYS A 567 4.93 -0.99 10.70
C LYS A 567 3.53 -0.75 11.26
N ARG A 568 3.19 -1.43 12.35
CA ARG A 568 1.90 -1.26 13.04
C ARG A 568 2.09 -0.29 14.19
N VAL A 569 1.43 0.86 14.14
CA VAL A 569 1.48 1.88 15.19
C VAL A 569 0.19 1.82 16.01
N PRO A 570 0.23 1.72 17.34
CA PRO A 570 -0.96 1.69 18.18
C PRO A 570 -1.95 2.81 17.87
N PRO A 571 -3.26 2.58 18.04
CA PRO A 571 -4.26 3.62 17.82
C PRO A 571 -3.94 4.83 18.69
N SER A 572 -3.65 5.97 18.05
CA SER A 572 -3.36 7.23 18.73
C SER A 572 -4.04 8.41 18.05
N VAL A 573 -4.14 9.53 18.74
CA VAL A 573 -4.52 10.82 18.16
C VAL A 573 -3.49 11.87 18.50
N VAL A 574 -3.33 12.85 17.61
CA VAL A 574 -2.43 13.99 17.85
C VAL A 574 -3.30 15.19 18.20
N GLY A 575 -3.06 15.75 19.38
CA GLY A 575 -3.67 16.99 19.84
C GLY A 575 -3.46 18.11 18.84
N ASN A 576 -4.51 18.88 18.58
CA ASN A 576 -4.45 20.10 17.77
C ASN A 576 -4.71 21.36 18.61
N GLY A 577 -4.71 21.21 19.95
CA GLY A 577 -4.99 22.25 20.92
C GLY A 577 -6.43 22.78 20.92
N ARG A 578 -7.36 22.13 20.21
CA ARG A 578 -8.74 22.62 20.02
C ARG A 578 -9.81 21.55 20.21
N ASP A 579 -9.59 20.38 19.62
CA ASP A 579 -10.53 19.26 19.63
C ASP A 579 -10.29 18.37 20.85
N THR A 580 -11.37 17.85 21.44
CA THR A 580 -11.26 16.84 22.50
C THR A 580 -10.70 15.53 21.97
N VAL A 581 -10.20 14.65 22.85
CA VAL A 581 -9.77 13.29 22.45
C VAL A 581 -10.87 12.57 21.67
N GLN A 582 -12.15 12.67 22.09
CA GLN A 582 -13.28 12.12 21.33
C GLN A 582 -13.39 12.69 19.91
N GLN A 583 -13.31 14.01 19.77
CA GLN A 583 -13.42 14.67 18.47
C GLN A 583 -12.25 14.34 17.54
N LEU A 584 -11.04 14.19 18.10
CA LEU A 584 -9.86 13.73 17.36
C LEU A 584 -10.03 12.28 16.88
N ILE A 585 -10.61 11.40 17.71
CA ILE A 585 -10.95 10.03 17.33
C ILE A 585 -11.96 10.02 16.18
N ASP A 586 -13.02 10.83 16.27
CA ASP A 586 -14.04 10.94 15.23
C ASP A 586 -13.45 11.46 13.91
N ASN A 587 -12.56 12.46 13.99
CA ASN A 587 -11.80 12.98 12.86
C ASN A 587 -10.93 11.91 12.20
N LYS A 588 -10.22 11.11 13.00
CA LYS A 588 -9.39 10.01 12.50
C LYS A 588 -10.25 8.93 11.85
N ASN A 589 -11.38 8.57 12.46
CA ASN A 589 -12.35 7.62 11.89
C ASN A 589 -12.93 8.09 10.55
N ARG A 590 -13.22 9.39 10.38
CA ARG A 590 -13.61 9.96 9.07
C ARG A 590 -12.52 9.83 8.01
N SER A 591 -11.24 9.91 8.39
CA SER A 591 -10.12 9.65 7.47
C SER A 591 -10.04 8.17 7.10
N ARG A 592 -10.13 7.28 8.11
CA ARG A 592 -10.10 5.82 7.94
C ARG A 592 -11.22 5.33 7.02
N ALA A 593 -12.41 5.94 7.08
CA ALA A 593 -13.53 5.65 6.18
C ALA A 593 -13.22 5.82 4.69
N ARG A 594 -12.18 6.59 4.33
CA ARG A 594 -11.74 6.81 2.93
C ARG A 594 -10.68 5.83 2.46
N ASN A 595 -10.14 4.98 3.33
CA ASN A 595 -9.15 3.97 2.99
C ASN A 595 -9.85 2.60 2.86
N PRO A 596 -9.69 1.85 1.75
CA PRO A 596 -10.37 0.57 1.54
C PRO A 596 -10.16 -0.44 2.69
N HIS A 597 -8.95 -0.51 3.22
CA HIS A 597 -8.60 -1.41 4.30
C HIS A 597 -9.10 -0.90 5.66
N ALA A 598 -8.84 0.37 5.98
CA ALA A 598 -9.14 0.91 7.30
C ALA A 598 -10.61 1.28 7.52
N SER A 599 -11.41 1.39 6.45
CA SER A 599 -12.83 1.82 6.52
C SER A 599 -13.71 0.94 7.42
N LYS A 600 -13.36 -0.34 7.56
CA LYS A 600 -14.05 -1.31 8.43
C LYS A 600 -13.50 -1.41 9.86
N TYR A 601 -12.40 -0.71 10.16
CA TYR A 601 -11.71 -0.77 11.43
C TYR A 601 -11.73 0.59 12.10
N VAL A 602 -12.89 0.96 12.65
CA VAL A 602 -13.05 2.21 13.39
C VAL A 602 -12.43 2.11 14.78
N ILE A 603 -11.86 3.21 15.24
CA ILE A 603 -11.41 3.37 16.61
C ILE A 603 -12.66 3.57 17.47
N ALA A 604 -13.08 2.52 18.18
CA ALA A 604 -14.16 2.58 19.15
C ALA A 604 -13.63 2.97 20.54
N VAL A 605 -14.36 3.82 21.26
CA VAL A 605 -14.06 4.15 22.66
C VAL A 605 -14.74 3.13 23.57
N ASN A 606 -14.00 2.61 24.55
CA ASN A 606 -14.50 1.65 25.54
C ASN A 606 -13.86 1.95 26.91
N PRO A 607 -14.35 1.35 28.02
CA PRO A 607 -13.83 1.65 29.36
C PRO A 607 -12.32 1.46 29.51
N HIS A 608 -11.76 0.40 28.92
CA HIS A 608 -10.31 0.14 28.95
C HIS A 608 -9.51 1.29 28.31
N ARG A 609 -9.96 1.79 27.15
CA ARG A 609 -9.28 2.92 26.47
C ARG A 609 -9.41 4.22 27.26
N VAL A 610 -10.57 4.47 27.85
CA VAL A 610 -10.75 5.65 28.72
C VAL A 610 -9.79 5.59 29.91
N ASP A 611 -9.68 4.43 30.57
CA ASP A 611 -8.73 4.26 31.67
C ASP A 611 -7.28 4.42 31.22
N TYR A 612 -6.94 3.94 30.03
CA TYR A 612 -5.60 4.09 29.46
C TYR A 612 -5.25 5.54 29.06
N ILE A 613 -6.23 6.29 28.53
CA ILE A 613 -6.10 7.72 28.26
C ILE A 613 -5.89 8.49 29.57
N ARG A 614 -6.62 8.13 30.64
CA ARG A 614 -6.46 8.70 31.99
C ARG A 614 -5.10 8.47 32.62
N GLN A 615 -4.49 7.30 32.39
CA GLN A 615 -3.14 7.02 32.86
C GLN A 615 -2.09 7.96 32.24
N GLN A 616 -2.36 8.51 31.05
CA GLN A 616 -1.51 9.50 30.38
C GLN A 616 -1.82 10.95 30.81
N GLY A 617 -2.78 11.15 31.72
CA GLY A 617 -3.17 12.47 32.23
C GLY A 617 -4.22 13.20 31.39
N PHE A 618 -4.97 12.49 30.53
CA PHE A 618 -6.07 13.03 29.74
C PHE A 618 -7.39 12.30 30.06
N ASP A 619 -8.54 12.94 29.88
CA ASP A 619 -9.84 12.29 29.76
C ASP A 619 -10.37 12.40 28.32
N ILE A 620 -11.43 11.67 27.99
CA ILE A 620 -12.01 11.62 26.64
C ILE A 620 -12.54 12.99 26.16
N ASP A 621 -12.92 13.83 27.12
CA ASP A 621 -13.44 15.19 26.92
C ASP A 621 -12.35 16.26 27.03
N ASP A 622 -11.11 15.89 27.35
CA ASP A 622 -10.00 16.83 27.41
C ASP A 622 -9.51 17.20 26.02
N VAL A 623 -9.02 18.43 25.87
CA VAL A 623 -8.38 18.95 24.65
C VAL A 623 -6.86 18.80 24.79
N PRO A 624 -6.23 17.84 24.12
CA PRO A 624 -4.78 17.66 24.22
C PRO A 624 -4.05 18.84 23.57
N PRO A 625 -2.93 19.31 24.15
CA PRO A 625 -2.12 20.38 23.56
C PRO A 625 -1.66 20.02 22.13
N ASP A 626 -1.45 21.06 21.31
CA ASP A 626 -1.02 20.89 19.92
C ASP A 626 0.28 20.07 19.82
N GLY A 627 0.28 19.03 18.99
CA GLY A 627 1.41 18.12 18.78
C GLY A 627 1.56 17.00 19.82
N VAL A 628 0.77 16.98 20.90
CA VAL A 628 0.82 15.90 21.90
C VAL A 628 0.14 14.64 21.35
N VAL A 629 0.85 13.52 21.36
CA VAL A 629 0.27 12.21 21.00
C VAL A 629 -0.43 11.63 22.23
N VAL A 630 -1.72 11.32 22.09
CA VAL A 630 -2.49 10.54 23.05
C VAL A 630 -2.68 9.15 22.50
N GLU A 631 -2.04 8.16 23.13
CA GLU A 631 -2.22 6.76 22.77
C GLU A 631 -3.54 6.25 23.34
N LEU A 632 -4.33 5.55 22.52
CA LEU A 632 -5.67 5.09 22.91
C LEU A 632 -5.65 3.63 23.34
N ASP A 633 -4.62 2.89 22.98
CA ASP A 633 -4.47 1.47 23.25
C ASP A 633 -2.99 1.09 23.22
N LEU A 634 -2.59 0.08 24.00
CA LEU A 634 -1.24 -0.46 23.99
C LEU A 634 -0.99 -1.38 22.79
N LYS A 635 -2.06 -1.99 22.26
CA LYS A 635 -1.96 -3.02 21.22
C LYS A 635 -1.97 -2.38 19.82
N ALA A 636 -0.92 -2.63 19.05
CA ALA A 636 -0.81 -2.23 17.64
C ALA A 636 -1.65 -3.11 16.68
N SER A 637 -2.91 -3.36 17.02
CA SER A 637 -3.81 -4.20 16.24
C SER A 637 -4.58 -3.39 15.19
N LEU A 638 -4.37 -3.72 13.91
CA LEU A 638 -5.03 -3.03 12.80
C LEU A 638 -6.57 -3.09 12.89
N SER A 639 -7.12 -4.19 13.41
CA SER A 639 -8.57 -4.33 13.59
C SER A 639 -9.13 -3.42 14.67
N ASP A 640 -8.28 -3.01 15.61
CA ASP A 640 -8.67 -2.21 16.77
C ASP A 640 -8.39 -0.71 16.53
N GLY A 641 -7.98 -0.34 15.31
CA GLY A 641 -7.78 1.05 14.92
C GLY A 641 -6.32 1.49 14.82
N ALA A 642 -5.36 0.56 14.89
CA ALA A 642 -3.95 0.88 14.66
C ALA A 642 -3.75 1.44 13.24
N ASP A 643 -2.71 2.24 13.07
CA ASP A 643 -2.31 2.75 11.77
C ASP A 643 -1.29 1.82 11.12
N SER A 644 -1.51 1.52 9.84
CA SER A 644 -0.52 0.87 8.98
C SER A 644 0.39 1.93 8.36
N VAL A 645 1.69 1.87 8.66
CA VAL A 645 2.71 2.77 8.13
C VAL A 645 3.62 1.98 7.19
N ASP A 646 3.66 2.34 5.90
CA ASP A 646 4.64 1.77 4.95
C ASP A 646 6.03 2.30 5.29
N ILE A 647 6.93 1.37 5.62
CA ILE A 647 8.34 1.62 5.91
C ILE A 647 9.23 0.76 5.00
N THR A 648 8.69 0.32 3.85
CA THR A 648 9.35 -0.67 3.01
C THR A 648 10.72 -0.16 2.59
N ASP A 649 10.82 1.10 2.17
CA ASP A 649 12.07 1.72 1.69
C ASP A 649 12.94 2.29 2.82
N ASP A 650 12.41 2.36 4.04
CA ASP A 650 13.12 2.86 5.23
C ASP A 650 13.80 1.75 6.04
N VAL A 651 13.47 0.48 5.77
CA VAL A 651 14.01 -0.66 6.51
C VAL A 651 15.42 -1.02 6.04
N HIS A 652 16.31 -1.36 6.98
CA HIS A 652 17.64 -1.86 6.65
C HIS A 652 17.56 -3.13 5.78
N PRO A 653 18.38 -3.27 4.72
CA PRO A 653 18.30 -4.40 3.78
C PRO A 653 18.40 -5.80 4.40
N THR A 654 19.10 -5.92 5.54
CA THR A 654 19.23 -7.18 6.28
C THR A 654 17.88 -7.71 6.78
N PHE A 655 16.91 -6.85 7.09
CA PHE A 655 15.56 -7.29 7.48
C PHE A 655 14.80 -7.92 6.30
N ARG A 656 14.94 -7.37 5.09
CA ARG A 656 14.35 -7.96 3.88
C ARG A 656 14.95 -9.33 3.61
N THR A 657 16.27 -9.45 3.77
CA THR A 657 17.00 -10.73 3.67
C THR A 657 16.50 -11.72 4.73
N ALA A 658 16.39 -11.29 5.98
CA ALA A 658 15.86 -12.10 7.07
C ALA A 658 14.44 -12.61 6.79
N ALA A 659 13.56 -11.76 6.26
CA ALA A 659 12.20 -12.14 5.89
C ALA A 659 12.15 -13.16 4.74
N ILE A 660 13.03 -13.02 3.74
CA ILE A 660 13.15 -13.99 2.63
C ILE A 660 13.66 -15.33 3.18
N GLN A 661 14.72 -15.34 3.99
CA GLN A 661 15.24 -16.55 4.64
C GLN A 661 14.21 -17.21 5.56
N ALA A 662 13.43 -16.40 6.28
CA ALA A 662 12.32 -16.89 7.10
C ALA A 662 11.26 -17.60 6.27
N THR A 663 10.99 -17.10 5.05
CA THR A 663 10.06 -17.73 4.12
C THR A 663 10.64 -19.03 3.56
N LEU A 664 11.93 -19.05 3.23
CA LEU A 664 12.66 -20.23 2.77
C LEU A 664 12.71 -21.37 3.79
N ALA A 665 12.71 -21.03 5.09
CA ALA A 665 12.63 -22.00 6.17
C ALA A 665 11.32 -22.83 6.15
N PHE A 666 10.31 -22.38 5.38
CA PHE A 666 9.03 -23.06 5.19
C PHE A 666 8.86 -23.43 3.71
N PRO A 667 9.45 -24.55 3.25
CA PRO A 667 9.41 -24.93 1.85
C PRO A 667 7.98 -25.02 1.31
N GLY A 668 7.70 -24.25 0.25
CA GLY A 668 6.38 -24.16 -0.38
C GLY A 668 5.60 -22.90 -0.02
N LEU A 669 6.07 -22.02 0.86
CA LEU A 669 5.48 -20.68 0.98
C LEU A 669 5.92 -19.80 -0.19
N ASP A 670 4.99 -19.56 -1.10
CA ASP A 670 5.12 -18.64 -2.24
C ASP A 670 4.71 -17.20 -1.87
N VAL A 671 3.78 -17.05 -0.93
CA VAL A 671 3.37 -15.77 -0.35
C VAL A 671 3.36 -15.89 1.17
N ALA A 672 4.15 -15.06 1.85
CA ALA A 672 4.27 -15.10 3.30
C ALA A 672 4.24 -13.71 3.94
N GLY A 673 3.59 -13.61 5.09
CA GLY A 673 3.72 -12.48 5.99
C GLY A 673 4.66 -12.84 7.15
N VAL A 674 5.82 -12.20 7.22
CA VAL A 674 6.78 -12.39 8.31
C VAL A 674 6.57 -11.26 9.32
N ASP A 675 6.17 -11.61 10.53
CA ASP A 675 6.03 -10.64 11.62
C ASP A 675 7.35 -10.56 12.37
N ILE A 676 8.03 -9.42 12.29
CA ILE A 676 9.32 -9.18 12.93
C ILE A 676 9.13 -8.08 13.98
N MET A 677 9.68 -8.29 15.17
CA MET A 677 9.81 -7.27 16.20
C MET A 677 11.23 -6.71 16.18
N ALA A 678 11.39 -5.39 16.18
CA ALA A 678 12.70 -4.76 16.23
C ALA A 678 12.73 -3.54 17.14
N GLY A 679 13.88 -3.27 17.75
CA GLY A 679 14.14 -2.01 18.44
C GLY A 679 14.21 -0.85 17.45
N ASP A 680 14.97 -1.03 16.36
CA ASP A 680 15.08 -0.08 15.27
C ASP A 680 15.13 -0.80 13.89
N PHE A 681 14.18 -0.48 13.03
CA PHE A 681 14.09 -1.04 11.67
C PHE A 681 15.10 -0.43 10.69
N ALA A 682 15.70 0.73 11.01
CA ALA A 682 16.73 1.38 10.18
C ALA A 682 18.14 0.81 10.43
N SER A 683 18.33 0.08 11.53
CA SER A 683 19.58 -0.59 11.90
C SER A 683 19.63 -2.05 11.41
N SER A 684 20.81 -2.69 11.46
CA SER A 684 20.96 -4.09 11.04
C SER A 684 20.03 -5.04 11.79
N ALA A 685 19.60 -6.10 11.09
CA ALA A 685 18.87 -7.21 11.69
C ALA A 685 19.91 -8.15 12.30
N ASP A 686 19.95 -8.20 13.62
CA ASP A 686 20.81 -9.08 14.43
C ASP A 686 20.05 -9.51 15.69
N ASP A 687 20.60 -10.49 16.43
CA ASP A 687 19.95 -11.10 17.59
C ASP A 687 19.70 -10.10 18.74
N ALA A 688 20.41 -8.96 18.74
CA ALA A 688 20.22 -7.91 19.74
C ALA A 688 19.13 -6.90 19.33
N ASN A 689 18.94 -6.68 18.02
CA ASN A 689 18.00 -5.70 17.51
C ASN A 689 16.63 -6.29 17.13
N CYS A 690 16.53 -7.57 16.76
CA CYS A 690 15.25 -8.14 16.33
C CYS A 690 15.02 -9.61 16.64
N VAL A 691 13.73 -9.99 16.61
CA VAL A 691 13.28 -11.39 16.60
C VAL A 691 12.14 -11.57 15.60
N ILE A 692 12.08 -12.76 14.99
CA ILE A 692 10.93 -13.18 14.19
C ILE A 692 9.88 -13.76 15.13
N ILE A 693 8.68 -13.17 15.10
CA ILE A 693 7.58 -13.51 16.03
C ILE A 693 6.79 -14.71 15.51
N GLU A 694 6.36 -14.65 14.25
CA GLU A 694 5.57 -15.69 13.60
C GLU A 694 5.59 -15.57 12.08
N MET A 695 5.27 -16.68 11.42
CA MET A 695 5.06 -16.78 9.98
C MET A 695 3.57 -16.88 9.67
N ASN A 696 3.10 -16.08 8.73
CA ASN A 696 1.73 -16.09 8.26
C ASN A 696 1.68 -16.60 6.82
N SER A 697 1.18 -17.81 6.61
CA SER A 697 1.04 -18.43 5.28
C SER A 697 -0.10 -17.86 4.45
N CYS A 698 -1.06 -17.16 5.05
CA CYS A 698 -2.19 -16.51 4.38
C CYS A 698 -2.26 -15.04 4.83
N PRO A 699 -1.26 -14.21 4.50
CA PRO A 699 -1.20 -12.85 5.02
C PRO A 699 -2.34 -12.01 4.45
N ALA A 700 -3.01 -11.23 5.29
CA ALA A 700 -3.85 -10.15 4.78
C ALA A 700 -2.94 -9.12 4.10
N ILE A 701 -3.29 -8.72 2.87
CA ILE A 701 -2.52 -7.80 2.02
C ILE A 701 -3.16 -6.41 1.90
N GLY A 702 -4.38 -6.22 2.42
CA GLY A 702 -5.09 -4.96 2.29
C GLY A 702 -4.38 -3.76 2.93
N ALA A 703 -3.69 -3.95 4.07
CA ALA A 703 -2.95 -2.88 4.74
C ALA A 703 -1.64 -2.52 4.01
N GLN A 704 -1.06 -3.50 3.33
CA GLN A 704 0.14 -3.40 2.50
C GLN A 704 -0.19 -2.72 1.17
N HIS A 705 -1.37 -3.02 0.63
CA HIS A 705 -1.87 -2.42 -0.60
C HIS A 705 -2.39 -0.99 -0.38
N PHE A 706 -3.05 -0.76 0.76
CA PHE A 706 -3.62 0.54 1.14
C PHE A 706 -3.20 0.94 2.56
N PRO A 707 -1.93 1.33 2.78
CA PRO A 707 -1.49 1.81 4.07
C PRO A 707 -2.21 3.09 4.49
N MET A 708 -2.32 3.32 5.81
CA MET A 708 -2.86 4.56 6.36
C MET A 708 -1.89 5.72 6.19
N VAL A 709 -0.59 5.43 6.26
CA VAL A 709 0.51 6.39 6.10
C VAL A 709 1.60 5.74 5.24
N GLY A 710 2.18 6.48 4.30
CA GLY A 710 3.23 5.99 3.41
C GLY A 710 2.74 5.66 2.00
N GLN A 711 3.63 5.05 1.20
CA GLN A 711 3.40 4.76 -0.22
C GLN A 711 2.42 3.57 -0.41
N ARG A 712 1.51 3.67 -1.37
CA ARG A 712 0.69 2.52 -1.79
C ARG A 712 1.50 1.59 -2.70
N ARG A 713 1.33 0.28 -2.53
CA ARG A 713 2.04 -0.73 -3.34
C ARG A 713 1.05 -1.71 -3.95
N ASP A 714 1.15 -1.97 -5.26
CA ASP A 714 0.33 -3.00 -5.93
C ASP A 714 0.85 -4.41 -5.61
N VAL A 715 0.67 -4.82 -4.35
CA VAL A 715 1.08 -6.14 -3.87
C VAL A 715 0.20 -7.26 -4.45
N ALA A 716 -0.98 -6.93 -4.97
CA ALA A 716 -1.87 -7.91 -5.61
C ALA A 716 -1.28 -8.33 -6.97
N ALA A 717 -0.81 -7.37 -7.76
CA ALA A 717 -0.07 -7.64 -8.99
C ALA A 717 1.17 -8.49 -8.73
N ALA A 718 1.95 -8.18 -7.68
CA ALA A 718 3.13 -8.96 -7.36
C ALA A 718 2.80 -10.45 -7.11
N VAL A 719 1.72 -10.72 -6.35
CA VAL A 719 1.24 -12.08 -6.11
C VAL A 719 0.72 -12.73 -7.39
N PHE A 720 -0.03 -12.02 -8.22
CA PHE A 720 -0.57 -12.59 -9.45
C PHE A 720 0.53 -12.86 -10.49
N ASP A 721 1.49 -11.95 -10.65
CA ASP A 721 2.65 -12.04 -11.55
C ASP A 721 3.50 -13.28 -11.26
N LEU A 722 3.62 -13.70 -10.00
CA LEU A 722 4.36 -14.90 -9.59
C LEU A 722 3.87 -16.19 -10.29
N HIS A 723 2.64 -16.19 -10.79
CA HIS A 723 1.96 -17.36 -11.33
C HIS A 723 1.81 -17.36 -12.85
N LEU A 724 2.33 -16.35 -13.55
CA LEU A 724 2.32 -16.30 -15.02
C LEU A 724 3.52 -17.06 -15.62
N LYS A 725 3.34 -17.68 -16.79
CA LYS A 725 4.38 -18.42 -17.54
C LYS A 725 4.51 -17.92 -19.00
N GLY A 726 5.67 -18.13 -19.64
CA GLY A 726 5.87 -18.01 -21.10
C GLY A 726 5.54 -16.63 -21.73
N ASP A 727 4.90 -16.61 -22.91
CA ASP A 727 4.46 -15.40 -23.65
C ASP A 727 3.61 -14.42 -22.81
N ASP A 728 2.92 -14.91 -21.77
CA ASP A 728 2.16 -14.06 -20.84
C ASP A 728 3.07 -13.36 -19.83
N ALA A 729 4.21 -13.96 -19.48
CA ALA A 729 5.30 -13.30 -18.77
C ALA A 729 6.08 -12.33 -19.69
N GLU A 730 6.17 -12.62 -20.99
CA GLU A 730 6.85 -11.79 -22.00
C GLU A 730 6.00 -10.54 -22.41
N LYS A 731 4.68 -10.69 -22.53
CA LYS A 731 3.74 -9.56 -22.64
C LYS A 731 3.66 -8.74 -21.35
N ALA A 732 3.96 -9.36 -20.21
CA ALA A 732 4.16 -8.66 -18.93
C ALA A 732 5.59 -8.11 -18.76
N SER A 733 6.56 -8.52 -19.58
CA SER A 733 7.96 -8.10 -19.46
C SER A 733 8.22 -6.80 -20.21
N HIS A 734 7.87 -5.70 -19.56
CA HIS A 734 8.73 -4.50 -19.54
C HIS A 734 9.52 -4.46 -18.22
N ARG A 735 10.08 -5.61 -17.81
CA ARG A 735 10.97 -5.72 -16.65
C ARG A 735 12.31 -6.30 -17.10
N PRO A 736 13.44 -5.86 -16.53
CA PRO A 736 14.73 -6.50 -16.74
C PRO A 736 14.62 -7.99 -16.40
N GLY A 737 15.24 -8.83 -17.23
CA GLY A 737 15.28 -10.27 -17.06
C GLY A 737 15.90 -10.70 -15.72
N PRO A 738 16.06 -12.03 -15.49
CA PRO A 738 16.67 -12.55 -14.28
C PRO A 738 18.11 -12.05 -14.21
N GLY A 739 18.31 -10.91 -13.56
CA GLY A 739 19.56 -10.60 -12.90
C GLY A 739 19.70 -11.67 -11.85
N ALA A 740 20.43 -12.73 -12.18
CA ALA A 740 21.12 -13.54 -11.20
C ALA A 740 22.02 -12.60 -10.40
N ALA A 741 21.44 -11.90 -9.42
CA ALA A 741 22.17 -11.54 -8.25
C ALA A 741 22.41 -12.87 -7.55
N THR A 742 23.52 -13.51 -7.91
CA THR A 742 24.32 -14.24 -6.94
C THR A 742 24.59 -13.27 -5.80
N LEU A 743 23.61 -13.12 -4.89
CA LEU A 743 23.85 -12.61 -3.56
C LEU A 743 24.75 -13.66 -2.93
N GLY A 744 26.03 -13.31 -2.83
CA GLY A 744 27.02 -14.10 -2.11
C GLY A 744 26.44 -14.46 -0.75
N ALA A 745 26.72 -15.68 -0.31
CA ALA A 745 26.36 -16.18 0.99
C ALA A 745 27.07 -15.37 2.09
N GLU A 746 26.58 -14.17 2.40
CA GLU A 746 26.84 -13.53 3.68
C GLU A 746 25.81 -14.11 4.65
N ARG A 747 26.24 -15.22 5.28
CA ARG A 747 25.59 -15.86 6.42
C ARG A 747 25.28 -14.79 7.46
N TRP A 748 24.13 -14.89 8.13
CA TRP A 748 23.94 -14.27 9.45
C TRP A 748 25.09 -14.74 10.34
N ALA A 749 26.06 -13.87 10.61
CA ALA A 749 27.22 -14.20 11.43
C ALA A 749 26.84 -14.05 12.90
N GLY A 750 25.94 -14.91 13.37
CA GLY A 750 25.63 -15.06 14.79
C GLY A 750 26.77 -15.80 15.50
N PRO A 751 27.09 -15.50 16.78
CA PRO A 751 28.23 -16.10 17.48
C PRO A 751 28.14 -17.60 17.80
N ASP A 752 27.09 -18.33 17.40
CA ASP A 752 26.86 -19.73 17.83
C ASP A 752 26.12 -20.59 16.77
N ALA A 753 26.60 -20.58 15.52
CA ALA A 753 26.02 -21.38 14.42
C ALA A 753 26.21 -22.91 14.52
N ASP A 754 26.80 -23.42 15.63
CA ASP A 754 27.10 -24.85 15.84
C ASP A 754 26.05 -25.60 16.70
N ALA A 755 25.06 -24.91 17.25
CA ALA A 755 23.96 -25.57 17.98
C ALA A 755 22.87 -26.04 17.01
N LYS A 756 23.06 -27.19 16.35
CA LYS A 756 21.96 -27.87 15.64
C LYS A 756 20.79 -28.06 16.60
N PRO A 757 19.54 -27.72 16.23
CA PRO A 757 18.39 -28.11 17.03
C PRO A 757 18.41 -29.63 17.17
N ARG A 758 18.27 -30.11 18.42
CA ARG A 758 18.21 -31.55 18.68
C ARG A 758 17.01 -32.10 17.92
N ALA A 759 17.28 -33.05 17.02
CA ALA A 759 16.24 -33.93 16.49
C ALA A 759 15.41 -34.44 17.67
N ILE A 760 14.09 -34.35 17.55
CA ILE A 760 13.24 -35.07 18.48
C ILE A 760 13.49 -36.54 18.16
N ASP A 761 14.02 -37.31 19.11
CA ASP A 761 14.01 -38.77 19.04
C ASP A 761 12.54 -39.19 19.10
N VAL A 762 11.89 -39.25 17.94
CA VAL A 762 10.54 -39.78 17.82
C VAL A 762 10.67 -41.30 17.87
N GLU A 763 10.22 -41.91 18.97
CA GLU A 763 10.12 -43.37 19.03
C GLU A 763 9.21 -43.85 17.88
N PRO A 764 9.67 -44.79 17.04
CA PRO A 764 8.84 -45.36 15.99
C PRO A 764 7.57 -45.98 16.60
N GLY A 765 6.39 -45.48 16.21
CA GLY A 765 5.11 -46.08 16.55
C GLY A 765 4.13 -45.23 17.36
N THR A 766 4.44 -43.98 17.70
CA THR A 766 3.54 -43.21 18.58
C THR A 766 2.27 -42.64 17.94
N TYR A 767 2.18 -42.33 16.63
CA TYR A 767 0.90 -41.91 16.00
C TYR A 767 0.83 -42.21 14.49
N PHE A 768 -0.34 -42.63 14.00
CA PHE A 768 -0.54 -43.43 12.78
C PHE A 768 -1.21 -42.61 11.65
N ASP A 769 -0.45 -41.78 10.93
CA ASP A 769 -0.79 -41.48 9.53
C ASP A 769 0.08 -42.38 8.64
N PRO A 770 -0.47 -43.49 8.10
CA PRO A 770 0.26 -44.41 7.24
C PRO A 770 0.85 -43.71 6.01
N SER A 771 0.15 -42.71 5.48
CA SER A 771 0.55 -42.02 4.26
C SER A 771 1.84 -41.22 4.46
N THR A 772 1.93 -40.42 5.54
CA THR A 772 3.17 -39.70 5.90
C THR A 772 4.37 -40.65 6.02
N HIS A 773 4.17 -41.80 6.69
CA HIS A 773 5.24 -42.77 6.93
C HIS A 773 5.67 -43.50 5.66
N LEU A 774 4.74 -43.83 4.76
CA LEU A 774 5.08 -44.45 3.47
C LEU A 774 5.94 -43.52 2.61
N ILE A 775 5.65 -42.23 2.59
CA ILE A 775 6.49 -41.24 1.90
C ILE A 775 7.86 -41.12 2.55
N ALA A 776 7.93 -41.07 3.89
CA ALA A 776 9.20 -41.03 4.62
C ALA A 776 10.07 -42.27 4.34
N LEU A 777 9.48 -43.47 4.40
CA LEU A 777 10.16 -44.72 4.11
C LEU A 777 10.67 -44.76 2.67
N GLU A 778 9.90 -44.24 1.72
CA GLU A 778 10.32 -44.18 0.32
C GLU A 778 11.51 -43.23 0.11
N LEU A 779 11.50 -42.06 0.76
CA LEU A 779 12.64 -41.13 0.73
C LEU A 779 13.90 -41.76 1.37
N ILE A 780 13.75 -42.44 2.52
CA ILE A 780 14.84 -43.17 3.18
C ILE A 780 15.37 -44.28 2.27
N ARG A 781 14.49 -45.03 1.59
CA ARG A 781 14.86 -46.08 0.63
C ARG A 781 15.71 -45.53 -0.51
N ARG A 782 15.50 -44.27 -0.89
CA ARG A 782 16.27 -43.54 -1.91
C ARG A 782 17.54 -42.87 -1.37
N GLY A 783 17.84 -43.01 -0.08
CA GLY A 783 19.02 -42.42 0.56
C GLY A 783 18.87 -40.93 0.90
N ILE A 784 17.65 -40.40 0.92
CA ILE A 784 17.37 -39.00 1.26
C ILE A 784 17.27 -38.85 2.77
N GLY A 785 18.02 -37.89 3.32
CA GLY A 785 18.01 -37.58 4.74
C GLY A 785 16.74 -36.84 5.16
N LEU A 786 16.19 -37.22 6.32
CA LEU A 786 14.97 -36.63 6.89
C LEU A 786 15.25 -36.00 8.25
N THR A 787 14.64 -34.84 8.50
CA THR A 787 14.60 -34.18 9.81
C THR A 787 13.14 -34.10 10.26
N TRP A 788 12.78 -34.89 11.28
CA TRP A 788 11.46 -34.83 11.88
C TRP A 788 11.35 -33.61 12.80
N ILE A 789 10.38 -32.74 12.54
CA ILE A 789 10.10 -31.57 13.40
C ILE A 789 9.00 -31.92 14.42
N ASN A 790 8.03 -32.74 14.01
CA ASN A 790 7.02 -33.35 14.88
C ASN A 790 6.49 -34.65 14.22
N PRO A 791 5.67 -35.47 14.90
CA PRO A 791 5.22 -36.77 14.37
C PRO A 791 4.45 -36.75 13.04
N SER A 792 3.95 -35.59 12.59
CA SER A 792 3.17 -35.44 11.36
C SER A 792 3.87 -34.57 10.30
N PHE A 793 5.07 -34.05 10.61
CA PHE A 793 5.81 -33.18 9.72
C PHE A 793 7.31 -33.44 9.79
N PHE A 794 7.89 -33.70 8.62
CA PHE A 794 9.33 -33.80 8.44
C PHE A 794 9.78 -32.96 7.24
N VAL A 795 11.06 -32.60 7.26
CA VAL A 795 11.75 -31.96 6.15
C VAL A 795 12.72 -32.97 5.54
N ALA A 796 12.71 -33.08 4.22
CA ALA A 796 13.69 -33.84 3.45
C ALA A 796 14.66 -32.88 2.76
N ASP A 797 15.96 -33.18 2.81
CA ASP A 797 16.99 -32.42 2.11
C ASP A 797 17.41 -33.18 0.83
N VAL A 798 17.13 -32.59 -0.34
CA VAL A 798 17.38 -33.19 -1.66
C VAL A 798 18.18 -32.23 -2.52
N ASP A 799 19.42 -32.57 -2.86
CA ASP A 799 20.32 -31.76 -3.70
C ASP A 799 20.42 -30.28 -3.26
N GLY A 800 20.43 -30.06 -1.95
CA GLY A 800 20.46 -28.73 -1.33
C GLY A 800 19.10 -28.03 -1.24
N ALA A 801 18.03 -28.57 -1.83
CA ALA A 801 16.67 -28.07 -1.64
C ALA A 801 15.98 -28.74 -0.45
N ARG A 802 15.16 -27.97 0.27
CA ARG A 802 14.33 -28.47 1.37
C ARG A 802 12.92 -28.75 0.91
N MET A 803 12.35 -29.86 1.35
CA MET A 803 10.96 -30.24 1.08
C MET A 803 10.26 -30.57 2.39
N GLY A 804 9.20 -29.82 2.73
CA GLY A 804 8.33 -30.17 3.84
C GLY A 804 7.28 -31.19 3.41
N TYR A 805 7.01 -32.18 4.26
CA TYR A 805 5.99 -33.21 4.04
C TYR A 805 4.99 -33.25 5.18
N TRP A 806 3.71 -33.37 4.82
CA TRP A 806 2.60 -33.61 5.74
C TRP A 806 1.59 -34.51 5.03
N SER A 807 1.45 -35.76 5.48
CA SER A 807 0.70 -36.78 4.74
C SER A 807 1.22 -36.93 3.31
N THR A 808 0.31 -37.04 2.33
CA THR A 808 0.66 -37.07 0.90
C THR A 808 1.00 -35.69 0.32
N ALA A 809 0.85 -34.61 1.10
CA ALA A 809 1.18 -33.27 0.63
C ALA A 809 2.66 -32.94 0.85
N SER A 810 3.23 -32.22 -0.12
CA SER A 810 4.56 -31.64 -0.04
C SER A 810 4.54 -30.12 -0.15
N HIS A 811 5.72 -29.52 -0.25
CA HIS A 811 5.93 -28.13 -0.63
C HIS A 811 5.27 -27.71 -1.96
N ALA A 812 5.02 -28.64 -2.88
CA ALA A 812 4.42 -28.37 -4.19
C ALA A 812 2.89 -28.50 -4.20
N THR A 813 2.30 -29.05 -3.14
CA THR A 813 0.86 -29.31 -3.06
C THR A 813 0.13 -28.05 -2.63
N GLY A 814 -0.66 -27.47 -3.53
CA GLY A 814 -1.35 -26.20 -3.38
C GLY A 814 -2.51 -26.21 -2.36
N ARG A 815 -2.44 -25.27 -1.41
CA ARG A 815 -3.42 -25.13 -0.33
C ARG A 815 -4.80 -24.71 -0.83
N ALA A 816 -4.88 -23.83 -1.84
CA ALA A 816 -6.17 -23.43 -2.41
C ALA A 816 -6.87 -24.63 -3.07
N GLY A 817 -6.15 -25.43 -3.86
CA GLY A 817 -6.66 -26.64 -4.51
C GLY A 817 -7.15 -27.68 -3.51
N VAL A 818 -6.32 -28.06 -2.52
CA VAL A 818 -6.72 -29.02 -1.46
C VAL A 818 -7.92 -28.54 -0.67
N ARG A 819 -8.02 -27.23 -0.39
CA ARG A 819 -9.19 -26.66 0.28
C ARG A 819 -10.46 -26.75 -0.56
N ALA A 820 -10.36 -26.54 -1.87
CA ALA A 820 -11.49 -26.67 -2.77
C ALA A 820 -11.94 -28.13 -2.91
N ALA A 821 -10.99 -29.05 -3.06
CA ALA A 821 -11.27 -30.48 -3.09
C ALA A 821 -11.99 -30.92 -1.80
N ASN A 822 -11.43 -30.67 -0.62
CA ASN A 822 -11.99 -31.20 0.64
C ASN A 822 -13.27 -30.50 1.13
N ARG A 823 -13.87 -29.62 0.33
CA ARG A 823 -15.16 -28.99 0.59
C ARG A 823 -16.13 -29.27 -0.56
N ARG A 824 -17.22 -30.01 -0.30
CA ARG A 824 -18.18 -30.43 -1.32
C ARG A 824 -18.76 -29.27 -2.11
N ASP A 825 -19.07 -28.16 -1.43
CA ASP A 825 -19.60 -26.95 -2.08
C ASP A 825 -18.61 -26.34 -3.08
N LEU A 826 -17.32 -26.30 -2.73
CA LEU A 826 -16.27 -25.75 -3.59
C LEU A 826 -15.87 -26.72 -4.71
N SER A 827 -15.70 -28.00 -4.38
CA SER A 827 -15.33 -29.03 -5.35
C SER A 827 -16.38 -29.13 -6.46
N ARG A 828 -17.67 -29.18 -6.09
CA ARG A 828 -18.76 -29.25 -7.07
C ARG A 828 -18.88 -27.97 -7.89
N ALA A 829 -18.69 -26.80 -7.27
CA ALA A 829 -18.65 -25.54 -8.01
C ALA A 829 -17.48 -25.48 -9.01
N ALA A 830 -16.31 -26.02 -8.65
CA ALA A 830 -15.16 -26.11 -9.55
C ALA A 830 -15.43 -27.08 -10.70
N LEU A 831 -15.95 -28.28 -10.41
CA LEU A 831 -16.31 -29.26 -11.43
C LEU A 831 -17.39 -28.73 -12.39
N ALA A 832 -18.34 -27.93 -11.91
CA ALA A 832 -19.34 -27.28 -12.76
C ALA A 832 -18.76 -26.25 -13.75
N THR A 833 -17.49 -25.87 -13.61
CA THR A 833 -16.77 -25.06 -14.61
C THR A 833 -16.11 -25.90 -15.70
N SER A 834 -16.21 -27.23 -15.61
CA SER A 834 -15.71 -28.20 -16.60
C SER A 834 -16.86 -28.83 -17.39
N ASP A 835 -16.54 -29.50 -18.50
CA ASP A 835 -17.51 -30.24 -19.32
C ASP A 835 -17.87 -31.63 -18.75
N LEU A 836 -17.54 -31.90 -17.48
CA LEU A 836 -17.78 -33.19 -16.84
C LEU A 836 -19.22 -33.29 -16.31
N PRO A 837 -19.87 -34.47 -16.40
CA PRO A 837 -21.17 -34.68 -15.80
C PRO A 837 -21.02 -34.75 -14.27
N VAL A 838 -21.54 -33.75 -13.58
CA VAL A 838 -21.62 -33.68 -12.12
C VAL A 838 -23.06 -33.98 -11.72
N ALA A 839 -23.26 -34.74 -10.64
CA ALA A 839 -24.61 -35.04 -10.14
C ALA A 839 -25.43 -33.76 -9.96
N GLU A 840 -26.72 -33.75 -10.32
CA GLU A 840 -27.57 -32.56 -10.20
C GLU A 840 -27.76 -32.19 -8.73
N GLY A 841 -27.70 -30.89 -8.37
CA GLY A 841 -27.77 -30.48 -6.97
C GLY A 841 -27.51 -28.99 -6.71
N GLY A 842 -27.53 -28.60 -5.43
CA GLY A 842 -27.35 -27.23 -4.98
C GLY A 842 -26.71 -27.08 -3.59
N VAL A 843 -26.24 -25.88 -3.29
CA VAL A 843 -25.62 -25.50 -2.00
C VAL A 843 -26.47 -24.41 -1.35
N PHE A 844 -26.93 -24.67 -0.13
CA PHE A 844 -27.93 -23.83 0.54
C PHE A 844 -27.43 -23.35 1.89
N ARG A 845 -27.66 -22.06 2.21
CA ARG A 845 -27.29 -21.52 3.53
C ARG A 845 -28.12 -22.16 4.62
N ARG A 846 -27.47 -22.65 5.68
CA ARG A 846 -28.11 -23.33 6.83
C ARG A 846 -29.35 -22.61 7.37
N HIS A 847 -29.28 -21.29 7.52
CA HIS A 847 -30.33 -20.53 8.21
C HIS A 847 -31.39 -19.92 7.28
N THR A 848 -31.12 -19.82 5.98
CA THR A 848 -31.99 -19.07 5.05
C THR A 848 -32.37 -19.86 3.80
N GLY A 849 -31.70 -20.98 3.51
CA GLY A 849 -31.84 -21.71 2.25
C GLY A 849 -32.79 -22.91 2.29
N GLN A 850 -33.47 -23.17 3.40
CA GLN A 850 -34.31 -24.39 3.55
C GLN A 850 -35.46 -24.45 2.52
N ALA A 851 -36.10 -23.33 2.23
CA ALA A 851 -37.22 -23.29 1.28
C ALA A 851 -36.77 -23.61 -0.16
N GLU A 852 -35.69 -22.97 -0.62
CA GLU A 852 -35.10 -23.22 -1.94
C GLU A 852 -34.60 -24.67 -2.06
N ALA A 853 -34.01 -25.21 -0.99
CA ALA A 853 -33.60 -26.60 -0.89
C ALA A 853 -34.79 -27.56 -1.02
N ALA A 854 -35.92 -27.26 -0.36
CA ALA A 854 -37.13 -28.07 -0.46
C ALA A 854 -37.70 -28.08 -1.89
N GLU A 855 -37.70 -26.94 -2.57
CA GLU A 855 -38.11 -26.84 -3.97
C GLU A 855 -37.22 -27.69 -4.88
N LEU A 856 -35.90 -27.64 -4.70
CA LEU A 856 -34.97 -28.49 -5.44
C LEU A 856 -35.25 -29.98 -5.18
N VAL A 857 -35.39 -30.41 -3.92
CA VAL A 857 -35.69 -31.81 -3.58
C VAL A 857 -37.00 -32.27 -4.23
N ASN A 858 -38.04 -31.42 -4.23
CA ASN A 858 -39.29 -31.72 -4.91
C ASN A 858 -39.12 -31.87 -6.43
N SER A 859 -38.22 -31.10 -7.04
CA SER A 859 -37.94 -31.18 -8.48
C SER A 859 -37.12 -32.42 -8.86
N LEU A 860 -36.17 -32.82 -8.02
CA LEU A 860 -35.29 -33.99 -8.23
C LEU A 860 -36.01 -35.31 -7.91
N GLY A 861 -37.02 -35.28 -7.02
CA GLY A 861 -37.81 -36.45 -6.65
C GLY A 861 -37.16 -37.32 -5.56
N ALA A 862 -37.23 -38.64 -5.73
CA ALA A 862 -36.63 -39.62 -4.82
C ALA A 862 -35.16 -39.89 -5.16
N SER A 863 -34.36 -40.33 -4.18
CA SER A 863 -32.90 -40.60 -4.32
C SER A 863 -32.06 -39.32 -4.30
N VAL A 864 -32.30 -38.48 -3.31
CA VAL A 864 -31.50 -37.28 -3.06
C VAL A 864 -30.70 -37.46 -1.78
N VAL A 865 -29.53 -36.85 -1.67
CA VAL A 865 -28.71 -36.85 -0.47
C VAL A 865 -28.56 -35.42 0.04
N ALA A 866 -28.80 -35.23 1.33
CA ALA A 866 -28.41 -34.03 2.06
C ALA A 866 -27.12 -34.29 2.84
N THR A 867 -26.12 -33.43 2.70
CA THR A 867 -24.83 -33.58 3.38
C THR A 867 -24.25 -32.25 3.85
N THR A 868 -23.38 -32.32 4.86
CA THR A 868 -22.51 -31.20 5.24
C THR A 868 -21.51 -30.88 4.13
N GLU A 869 -20.94 -29.67 4.14
CA GLU A 869 -19.90 -29.25 3.20
C GLU A 869 -18.56 -29.94 3.40
N VAL A 870 -18.31 -30.47 4.61
CA VAL A 870 -17.08 -31.20 4.94
C VAL A 870 -17.16 -32.61 4.35
N GLN A 871 -16.02 -33.12 3.89
CA GLN A 871 -15.87 -34.48 3.33
C GLN A 871 -15.20 -35.43 4.33
N GLY A 872 -15.26 -36.75 4.05
CA GLY A 872 -14.66 -37.80 4.87
C GLY A 872 -15.46 -38.13 6.13
N ASP A 873 -14.80 -38.69 7.15
CA ASP A 873 -15.42 -39.25 8.36
C ASP A 873 -16.19 -38.22 9.21
N HIS A 874 -15.92 -36.94 9.01
CA HIS A 874 -16.62 -35.84 9.69
C HIS A 874 -17.86 -35.36 8.94
N ALA A 875 -18.14 -35.90 7.76
CA ALA A 875 -19.32 -35.54 6.98
C ALA A 875 -20.58 -36.16 7.60
N ARG A 876 -21.64 -35.38 7.72
CA ARG A 876 -22.98 -35.91 8.02
C ARG A 876 -23.74 -36.05 6.72
N VAL A 877 -24.03 -37.29 6.33
CA VAL A 877 -24.75 -37.64 5.10
C VAL A 877 -26.09 -38.26 5.46
N VAL A 878 -27.18 -37.73 4.88
CA VAL A 878 -28.55 -38.21 5.12
C VAL A 878 -29.26 -38.42 3.77
N PRO A 879 -29.60 -39.66 3.38
CA PRO A 879 -30.39 -39.91 2.19
C PRO A 879 -31.85 -39.47 2.39
N ILE A 880 -32.48 -39.04 1.31
CA ILE A 880 -33.86 -38.58 1.20
C ILE A 880 -34.53 -39.43 0.13
N SER A 881 -35.35 -40.39 0.56
CA SER A 881 -36.04 -41.32 -0.34
C SER A 881 -37.39 -40.76 -0.81
N SER A 882 -37.92 -39.76 -0.10
CA SER A 882 -39.13 -39.03 -0.50
C SER A 882 -39.09 -37.58 0.00
N PRO A 883 -39.77 -36.63 -0.66
CA PRO A 883 -39.81 -35.24 -0.20
C PRO A 883 -40.34 -35.05 1.23
N ALA A 884 -41.13 -36.00 1.75
CA ALA A 884 -41.63 -35.96 3.14
C ALA A 884 -40.52 -36.13 4.19
N GLU A 885 -39.37 -36.71 3.82
CA GLU A 885 -38.21 -36.90 4.71
C GLU A 885 -37.30 -35.66 4.77
N PHE A 886 -37.54 -34.66 3.90
CA PHE A 886 -36.66 -33.51 3.74
C PHE A 886 -36.44 -32.72 5.03
N ASP A 887 -37.51 -32.38 5.77
CA ASP A 887 -37.37 -31.51 6.95
C ASP A 887 -36.53 -32.16 8.06
N GLU A 888 -36.60 -33.48 8.21
CA GLU A 888 -35.79 -34.24 9.17
C GLU A 888 -34.33 -34.30 8.74
N ALA A 889 -34.10 -34.60 7.46
CA ALA A 889 -32.76 -34.65 6.87
C ALA A 889 -32.08 -33.27 6.93
N TRP A 890 -32.80 -32.21 6.55
CA TRP A 890 -32.32 -30.84 6.64
C TRP A 890 -31.90 -30.50 8.06
N ARG A 891 -32.75 -30.75 9.06
CA ARG A 891 -32.43 -30.43 10.46
C ARG A 891 -31.18 -31.17 10.93
N THR A 892 -31.10 -32.47 10.67
CA THR A 892 -29.97 -33.31 11.05
C THR A 892 -28.65 -32.79 10.48
N VAL A 893 -28.65 -32.42 9.19
CA VAL A 893 -27.44 -31.91 8.52
C VAL A 893 -27.15 -30.47 8.93
N ALA A 894 -28.17 -29.62 9.03
CA ALA A 894 -28.06 -28.23 9.44
C ALA A 894 -27.56 -28.08 10.89
N GLU A 895 -27.81 -29.04 11.78
CA GLU A 895 -27.23 -29.08 13.12
C GLU A 895 -25.74 -29.47 13.11
N ALA A 896 -25.31 -30.24 12.11
CA ALA A 896 -23.94 -30.72 11.96
C ALA A 896 -23.02 -29.80 11.13
N THR A 897 -23.56 -28.73 10.51
CA THR A 897 -22.78 -27.72 9.77
C THR A 897 -22.93 -26.32 10.38
N GLU A 898 -21.87 -25.51 10.25
CA GLU A 898 -21.92 -24.09 10.60
C GLU A 898 -22.35 -23.20 9.42
N ARG A 899 -22.31 -23.68 8.17
CA ARG A 899 -22.37 -22.81 6.98
C ARG A 899 -23.48 -23.18 6.02
N VAL A 900 -23.39 -24.35 5.41
CA VAL A 900 -24.20 -24.72 4.25
C VAL A 900 -24.58 -26.19 4.28
N VAL A 901 -25.76 -26.47 3.73
CA VAL A 901 -26.24 -27.82 3.44
C VAL A 901 -26.09 -28.04 1.94
N VAL A 902 -25.46 -29.14 1.54
CA VAL A 902 -25.30 -29.54 0.13
C VAL A 902 -26.33 -30.61 -0.16
N ILE A 903 -27.08 -30.44 -1.25
CA ILE A 903 -28.11 -31.38 -1.70
C ILE A 903 -27.74 -31.82 -3.12
N TYR A 904 -27.76 -33.12 -3.39
CA TYR A 904 -27.52 -33.63 -4.73
C TYR A 904 -28.26 -34.96 -4.98
N GLN A 905 -28.56 -35.22 -6.23
CA GLN A 905 -29.17 -36.47 -6.67
C GLN A 905 -28.16 -37.61 -6.59
N GLN A 906 -28.56 -38.73 -5.99
CA GLN A 906 -27.78 -39.95 -5.89
C GLN A 906 -27.88 -40.75 -7.20
N SER A 907 -26.76 -41.24 -7.75
CA SER A 907 -26.80 -42.14 -8.90
C SER A 907 -27.13 -43.57 -8.46
N ALA A 908 -27.69 -44.36 -9.38
CA ALA A 908 -27.97 -45.78 -9.17
C ALA A 908 -26.80 -46.71 -9.60
N GLY A 909 -25.67 -46.13 -10.03
CA GLY A 909 -24.50 -46.86 -10.52
C GLY A 909 -23.61 -47.42 -9.40
N ALA A 910 -22.62 -48.23 -9.80
CA ALA A 910 -21.53 -48.62 -8.92
C ALA A 910 -20.57 -47.44 -8.70
N THR A 911 -19.96 -47.36 -7.53
CA THR A 911 -18.96 -46.34 -7.19
C THR A 911 -17.56 -46.91 -7.37
N ALA A 912 -16.65 -46.10 -7.91
CA ALA A 912 -15.22 -46.38 -7.90
C ALA A 912 -14.40 -45.15 -7.51
N GLU A 913 -13.33 -45.39 -6.78
CA GLU A 913 -12.41 -44.39 -6.24
C GLU A 913 -11.10 -44.38 -7.05
N PHE A 914 -10.89 -43.35 -7.86
CA PHE A 914 -9.71 -43.19 -8.71
C PHE A 914 -8.65 -42.34 -8.01
N LEU A 915 -7.44 -42.88 -7.86
CA LEU A 915 -6.28 -42.13 -7.37
C LEU A 915 -5.52 -41.51 -8.53
N VAL A 916 -5.43 -40.20 -8.50
CA VAL A 916 -4.66 -39.39 -9.44
C VAL A 916 -3.44 -38.84 -8.72
N VAL A 917 -2.27 -39.02 -9.33
CA VAL A 917 -1.00 -38.44 -8.89
C VAL A 917 -0.46 -37.58 -10.03
N GLY A 918 -0.34 -36.28 -9.78
CA GLY A 918 -0.04 -35.29 -10.80
C GLY A 918 -1.15 -35.22 -11.84
N SER A 919 -0.83 -35.60 -13.07
CA SER A 919 -1.77 -35.63 -14.20
C SER A 919 -2.18 -37.05 -14.61
N GLU A 920 -1.80 -38.07 -13.85
CA GLU A 920 -2.01 -39.47 -14.22
C GLU A 920 -2.85 -40.20 -13.17
N CYS A 921 -3.87 -40.91 -13.62
CA CYS A 921 -4.61 -41.84 -12.77
C CYS A 921 -3.84 -43.16 -12.62
N LEU A 922 -3.30 -43.41 -11.42
CA LEU A 922 -2.43 -44.56 -11.13
C LEU A 922 -3.20 -45.82 -10.73
N ALA A 923 -4.34 -45.65 -10.08
CA ALA A 923 -5.12 -46.74 -9.51
C ALA A 923 -6.60 -46.38 -9.41
N ALA A 924 -7.44 -47.41 -9.45
CA ALA A 924 -8.88 -47.27 -9.23
C ALA A 924 -9.36 -48.43 -8.35
N HIS A 925 -10.21 -48.17 -7.36
CA HIS A 925 -10.75 -49.20 -6.48
C HIS A 925 -12.27 -49.17 -6.43
N ALA A 926 -12.87 -50.28 -6.03
CA ALA A 926 -14.25 -50.31 -5.56
C ALA A 926 -14.35 -49.79 -4.12
N ASP A 927 -15.56 -49.45 -3.67
CA ASP A 927 -15.85 -49.04 -2.29
C ASP A 927 -15.42 -50.07 -1.23
N ASP A 928 -15.30 -51.36 -1.59
CA ASP A 928 -14.84 -52.44 -0.71
C ASP A 928 -13.31 -52.57 -0.62
N GLY A 929 -12.56 -51.71 -1.31
CA GLY A 929 -11.09 -51.68 -1.32
C GLY A 929 -10.44 -52.68 -2.29
N ALA A 930 -11.21 -53.32 -3.19
CA ALA A 930 -10.66 -54.15 -4.25
C ALA A 930 -10.05 -53.30 -5.39
N ASP A 931 -8.85 -53.67 -5.88
CA ASP A 931 -8.24 -53.04 -7.05
C ASP A 931 -9.07 -53.33 -8.31
N LEU A 932 -9.51 -52.25 -8.95
CA LEU A 932 -10.21 -52.25 -10.23
C LEU A 932 -9.35 -51.68 -11.36
N THR A 933 -8.09 -51.35 -11.10
CA THR A 933 -7.27 -50.52 -11.98
C THR A 933 -7.20 -51.09 -13.40
N GLU A 934 -6.95 -52.40 -13.55
CA GLU A 934 -6.89 -53.06 -14.87
C GLU A 934 -8.26 -53.47 -15.42
N ARG A 935 -9.34 -53.24 -14.68
CA ARG A 935 -10.72 -53.64 -15.02
C ARG A 935 -11.58 -52.46 -15.49
N VAL A 936 -11.23 -51.24 -15.11
CA VAL A 936 -11.91 -50.02 -15.57
C VAL A 936 -11.44 -49.64 -16.98
N ASP A 937 -12.36 -49.15 -17.82
CA ASP A 937 -12.02 -48.61 -19.13
C ASP A 937 -11.08 -47.39 -18.97
N PRO A 938 -10.00 -47.27 -19.78
CA PRO A 938 -9.07 -46.14 -19.70
C PRO A 938 -9.72 -44.76 -19.88
N GLY A 939 -10.92 -44.68 -20.47
CA GLY A 939 -11.70 -43.45 -20.55
C GLY A 939 -12.05 -42.87 -19.18
N PHE A 940 -12.34 -43.72 -18.17
CA PHE A 940 -12.62 -43.25 -16.81
C PHE A 940 -11.40 -42.68 -16.10
N ARG A 941 -10.20 -43.18 -16.44
CA ARG A 941 -8.93 -42.59 -15.96
C ARG A 941 -8.80 -41.14 -16.44
N ARG A 942 -9.10 -40.88 -17.72
CA ARG A 942 -9.13 -39.52 -18.28
C ARG A 942 -10.19 -38.62 -17.65
N VAL A 943 -11.35 -39.18 -17.29
CA VAL A 943 -12.39 -38.45 -16.53
C VAL A 943 -11.86 -38.04 -15.15
N ALA A 944 -11.21 -38.95 -14.43
CA ALA A 944 -10.60 -38.64 -13.14
C ALA A 944 -9.51 -37.58 -13.25
N GLU A 945 -8.63 -37.69 -14.24
CA GLU A 945 -7.58 -36.70 -14.53
C GLU A 945 -8.17 -35.31 -14.83
N ALA A 946 -9.24 -35.25 -15.64
CA ALA A 946 -9.95 -34.00 -15.93
C ALA A 946 -10.62 -33.39 -14.68
N ALA A 947 -11.18 -34.23 -13.81
CA ALA A 947 -11.81 -33.77 -12.56
C ALA A 947 -10.78 -33.13 -11.62
N VAL A 948 -9.56 -33.69 -11.54
CA VAL A 948 -8.46 -33.11 -10.77
C VAL A 948 -7.93 -31.84 -11.42
N ALA A 949 -7.85 -31.78 -12.76
CA ALA A 949 -7.42 -30.59 -13.49
C ALA A 949 -8.36 -29.37 -13.28
N ALA A 950 -9.64 -29.60 -12.97
CA ALA A 950 -10.59 -28.54 -12.61
C ALA A 950 -10.28 -27.89 -11.24
N LEU A 951 -9.38 -28.47 -10.45
CA LEU A 951 -8.99 -28.02 -9.11
C LEU A 951 -7.47 -27.72 -9.06
N PRO A 952 -7.04 -26.52 -9.49
CA PRO A 952 -5.63 -26.19 -9.57
C PRO A 952 -4.86 -26.30 -8.24
N GLY A 953 -3.68 -26.91 -8.30
CA GLY A 953 -2.79 -27.09 -7.14
C GLY A 953 -2.93 -28.44 -6.44
N LEU A 954 -3.69 -29.39 -6.97
CA LEU A 954 -3.71 -30.76 -6.46
C LEU A 954 -2.54 -31.59 -7.02
N ASP A 955 -1.91 -32.36 -6.13
CA ASP A 955 -0.83 -33.30 -6.48
C ASP A 955 -1.30 -34.74 -6.35
N VAL A 956 -2.03 -35.02 -5.28
CA VAL A 956 -2.59 -36.34 -4.99
C VAL A 956 -4.06 -36.13 -4.66
N ALA A 957 -4.92 -36.76 -5.45
CA ALA A 957 -6.35 -36.62 -5.31
C ALA A 957 -7.05 -37.95 -5.53
N LYS A 958 -8.11 -38.16 -4.75
CA LYS A 958 -9.06 -39.24 -4.94
C LYS A 958 -10.29 -38.66 -5.63
N VAL A 959 -10.70 -39.26 -6.74
CA VAL A 959 -11.92 -38.89 -7.49
C VAL A 959 -12.93 -40.01 -7.34
N ILE A 960 -14.10 -39.68 -6.83
CA ILE A 960 -15.22 -40.62 -6.72
C ILE A 960 -16.07 -40.46 -7.98
N ILE A 961 -16.19 -41.55 -8.74
CA ILE A 961 -17.03 -41.62 -9.94
C ILE A 961 -18.09 -42.68 -9.69
N GLU A 962 -19.33 -42.41 -10.11
CA GLU A 962 -20.42 -43.37 -10.11
C GLU A 962 -20.78 -43.69 -11.57
N SER A 963 -20.86 -44.98 -11.94
CA SER A 963 -21.23 -45.41 -13.29
C SER A 963 -22.01 -46.72 -13.28
N GLU A 964 -22.90 -46.92 -14.26
CA GLU A 964 -23.61 -48.19 -14.43
C GLU A 964 -22.66 -49.35 -14.76
N ASP A 965 -21.58 -49.07 -15.51
CA ASP A 965 -20.60 -50.09 -15.91
C ASP A 965 -19.24 -49.43 -16.22
N PHE A 966 -18.26 -49.65 -15.35
CA PHE A 966 -16.89 -49.14 -15.55
C PHE A 966 -16.10 -49.88 -16.63
N THR A 967 -16.59 -50.99 -17.17
CA THR A 967 -15.91 -51.75 -18.22
C THR A 967 -16.22 -51.24 -19.62
N LEU A 968 -17.23 -50.37 -19.76
CA LEU A 968 -17.58 -49.69 -21.01
C LEU A 968 -16.92 -48.31 -21.09
N PRO A 969 -16.66 -47.78 -22.29
CA PRO A 969 -16.20 -46.40 -22.45
C PRO A 969 -17.21 -45.40 -21.85
N PRO A 970 -16.77 -44.26 -21.26
CA PRO A 970 -17.68 -43.25 -20.68
C PRO A 970 -18.71 -42.67 -21.66
N ALA A 971 -18.48 -42.77 -22.97
CA ALA A 971 -19.43 -42.34 -24.00
C ALA A 971 -20.58 -43.34 -24.23
N GLU A 972 -20.44 -44.58 -23.74
CA GLU A 972 -21.38 -45.69 -23.94
C GLU A 972 -22.12 -46.09 -22.65
N THR A 973 -21.83 -45.40 -21.54
CA THR A 973 -22.46 -45.62 -20.23
C THR A 973 -22.81 -44.29 -19.58
N THR A 974 -23.74 -44.30 -18.64
CA THR A 974 -24.04 -43.11 -17.85
C THR A 974 -23.09 -43.07 -16.65
N TYR A 975 -22.54 -41.89 -16.38
CA TYR A 975 -21.66 -41.67 -15.23
C TYR A 975 -21.81 -40.25 -14.68
N VAL A 976 -21.45 -40.09 -13.41
CA VAL A 976 -21.33 -38.79 -12.75
C VAL A 976 -20.05 -38.75 -11.92
N VAL A 977 -19.42 -37.58 -11.89
CA VAL A 977 -18.33 -37.27 -10.96
C VAL A 977 -18.95 -36.79 -9.65
N GLY A 978 -18.73 -37.55 -8.57
CA GLY A 978 -19.31 -37.28 -7.26
C GLY A 978 -18.51 -36.24 -6.49
N ASP A 979 -17.33 -36.64 -6.01
CA ASP A 979 -16.45 -35.81 -5.19
C ASP A 979 -14.98 -35.94 -5.60
N VAL A 980 -14.21 -34.89 -5.32
CA VAL A 980 -12.74 -34.92 -5.36
C VAL A 980 -12.22 -34.65 -3.96
N LEU A 981 -11.33 -35.50 -3.45
CA LEU A 981 -10.68 -35.34 -2.17
C LEU A 981 -9.18 -35.15 -2.36
N GLY A 982 -8.64 -34.08 -1.81
CA GLY A 982 -7.21 -33.81 -1.77
C GLY A 982 -6.58 -34.43 -0.53
N MET A 983 -5.34 -34.89 -0.67
CA MET A 983 -4.60 -35.61 0.37
C MET A 983 -5.32 -36.88 0.85
N PRO A 984 -5.70 -37.80 -0.06
CA PRO A 984 -6.33 -39.05 0.35
C PRO A 984 -5.36 -39.95 1.12
N ASP A 985 -5.91 -40.88 1.90
CA ASP A 985 -5.12 -42.01 2.40
C ASP A 985 -4.71 -42.90 1.22
N ILE A 986 -3.39 -43.05 1.02
CA ILE A 986 -2.84 -43.87 -0.06
C ILE A 986 -2.63 -45.33 0.35
N SER A 987 -2.82 -45.66 1.63
CA SER A 987 -2.59 -47.01 2.13
C SER A 987 -3.39 -48.10 1.39
N PRO A 988 -4.68 -47.90 1.03
CA PRO A 988 -5.43 -48.91 0.30
C PRO A 988 -4.95 -49.08 -1.14
N TYR A 989 -4.28 -48.06 -1.72
CA TYR A 989 -3.77 -48.10 -3.10
C TYR A 989 -2.39 -48.72 -3.16
N HIS A 990 -1.61 -48.52 -2.11
CA HIS A 990 -0.31 -49.15 -1.96
C HIS A 990 -0.45 -50.63 -1.61
N PHE A 991 -1.41 -50.96 -0.75
CA PHE A 991 -1.70 -52.31 -0.27
C PHE A 991 -3.21 -52.62 -0.38
N PRO A 992 -3.71 -52.98 -1.57
CA PRO A 992 -5.13 -53.24 -1.77
C PRO A 992 -5.60 -54.50 -1.05
N VAL A 993 -6.88 -54.52 -0.66
CA VAL A 993 -7.52 -55.67 0.02
C VAL A 993 -7.50 -56.91 -0.89
N SER A 994 -7.67 -56.70 -2.19
CA SER A 994 -7.47 -57.72 -3.21
C SER A 994 -6.95 -57.09 -4.51
N GLY A 995 -6.02 -57.78 -5.19
CA GLY A 995 -5.32 -57.29 -6.37
C GLY A 995 -3.81 -57.09 -6.14
N PRO A 996 -3.08 -56.61 -7.15
CA PRO A 996 -1.63 -56.37 -7.03
C PRO A 996 -1.32 -55.10 -6.24
N ALA A 997 -0.32 -55.15 -5.35
CA ALA A 997 0.23 -53.96 -4.70
C ALA A 997 0.90 -53.02 -5.72
N ARG A 998 0.85 -51.71 -5.46
CA ARG A 998 1.39 -50.66 -6.34
C ARG A 998 2.29 -49.71 -5.55
N ASP A 999 3.41 -49.29 -6.12
CA ASP A 999 4.31 -48.34 -5.47
C ASP A 999 3.80 -46.89 -5.62
N VAL A 1000 2.70 -46.59 -4.94
CA VAL A 1000 2.06 -45.27 -4.95
C VAL A 1000 2.94 -44.22 -4.28
N ALA A 1001 3.65 -44.60 -3.21
CA ALA A 1001 4.53 -43.69 -2.49
C ALA A 1001 5.72 -43.28 -3.38
N GLY A 1002 6.30 -44.24 -4.12
CA GLY A 1002 7.31 -43.99 -5.13
C GLY A 1002 6.85 -43.01 -6.19
N ALA A 1003 5.66 -43.21 -6.77
CA ALA A 1003 5.12 -42.30 -7.78
C ALA A 1003 4.88 -40.87 -7.25
N ILE A 1004 4.42 -40.73 -6.00
CA ILE A 1004 4.24 -39.42 -5.36
C ILE A 1004 5.61 -38.76 -5.11
N VAL A 1005 6.60 -39.52 -4.64
CA VAL A 1005 7.96 -39.02 -4.46
C VAL A 1005 8.57 -38.63 -5.81
N ASP A 1006 8.38 -39.41 -6.87
CA ASP A 1006 8.85 -39.09 -8.23
C ASP A 1006 8.25 -37.77 -8.73
N LEU A 1007 6.93 -37.58 -8.55
CA LEU A 1007 6.27 -36.31 -8.88
C LEU A 1007 6.86 -35.14 -8.10
N HIS A 1008 7.04 -35.30 -6.79
CA HIS A 1008 7.56 -34.22 -5.96
C HIS A 1008 9.02 -33.88 -6.28
N LEU A 1009 9.84 -34.89 -6.60
CA LEU A 1009 11.23 -34.72 -7.02
C LEU A 1009 11.34 -34.10 -8.41
N SER A 1010 10.48 -34.48 -9.37
CA SER A 1010 10.50 -33.90 -10.72
C SER A 1010 10.21 -32.39 -10.69
N ARG A 1011 9.31 -31.98 -9.79
CA ARG A 1011 8.96 -30.56 -9.58
C ARG A 1011 10.02 -29.73 -8.88
N LEU A 1012 11.08 -30.34 -8.34
CA LEU A 1012 12.26 -29.58 -7.90
C LEU A 1012 13.04 -28.99 -9.10
N GLY A 1013 12.94 -29.63 -10.28
CA GLY A 1013 13.68 -29.28 -11.50
C GLY A 1013 12.96 -28.31 -12.45
N ASP A 1014 11.62 -28.29 -12.45
CA ASP A 1014 10.80 -27.40 -13.28
C ASP A 1014 10.48 -26.09 -12.53
N GLU A 1015 11.25 -25.03 -12.84
CA GLU A 1015 10.94 -23.60 -12.61
C GLU A 1015 10.43 -23.19 -11.20
N GLY A 1016 11.36 -22.76 -10.34
CA GLY A 1016 11.07 -21.85 -9.22
C GLY A 1016 11.20 -22.41 -7.81
N SER A 1017 11.83 -23.57 -7.62
CA SER A 1017 12.27 -23.97 -6.27
C SER A 1017 13.39 -23.01 -5.82
N MET A 1018 13.14 -22.24 -4.77
CA MET A 1018 14.18 -21.41 -4.19
C MET A 1018 15.23 -22.32 -3.56
N LYS A 1019 16.32 -22.56 -4.28
CA LYS A 1019 17.50 -23.24 -3.73
C LYS A 1019 18.12 -22.33 -2.67
N PRO A 1020 18.36 -22.80 -1.43
CA PRO A 1020 19.26 -22.09 -0.53
C PRO A 1020 20.67 -22.03 -1.17
N PRO A 1021 21.44 -20.97 -0.91
CA PRO A 1021 22.74 -20.78 -1.54
C PRO A 1021 23.69 -21.94 -1.20
N ASN A 1022 24.32 -22.49 -2.24
CA ASN A 1022 25.27 -23.61 -2.24
C ASN A 1022 25.95 -23.90 -0.89
N SER A 1023 25.67 -25.08 -0.33
CA SER A 1023 26.59 -25.70 0.63
C SER A 1023 27.86 -26.13 -0.11
N LEU A 1024 28.99 -25.60 0.33
CA LEU A 1024 30.31 -26.00 -0.16
C LEU A 1024 30.56 -27.47 0.18
N ASN A 1025 30.83 -28.26 -0.85
CA ASN A 1025 31.66 -29.46 -0.76
C ASN A 1025 32.94 -29.14 0.02
N GLY A 1026 33.21 -29.91 1.08
CA GLY A 1026 34.54 -30.00 1.68
C GLY A 1026 34.60 -29.89 3.20
N LEU A 1027 34.10 -30.92 3.91
CA LEU A 1027 34.84 -31.70 4.92
C LEU A 1027 33.96 -32.80 5.52
#